data_AF-A0A9P5INE5-F1
#
_entry.id   AF-A0A9P5INE5-F1
#
_cell.length_a   1.000
_cell.length_b   1.000
_cell.length_c   1.000
_cell.angle_alpha   90.00
_cell.angle_beta   90.00
_cell.angle_gamma   90.00
#
_symmetry.space_group_name_H-M   'P 1'
#
loop_
_entity.id
_entity.type
_entity.pdbx_description
1 polymer ?
#
loop_
_entity_poly.entity_id
_entity_poly.type
_entity_poly.pdbx_seq_one_letter_code
_entity_poly.pdbx_strand_id
1 'polypeptide(L)'
;MPPFSYASLPPLDSSTIRLLSLVPSRNETAALQGQLHNYSLQDSDKETHLYEALSYVWGGIDDPPHSIYINGNSLSITANLHAALLRLRNHTLERVMWVDALCINQQDDQEKGLQIQLMPRIYGQAAQVIVYLGEAADDSDMALESIRVAADDENEKPGNSLASKRSQESILSLLKRPWFQRIWVLQEVGLARSILIICGSVEMNGYTFCSGISKLESLLKIYADLQSLIRPTIHLIRGSIFRPKYKSSSLGELSLAELIDMYHNHKATVRHDKVYALLGMCSDHLSSTGLLPDYTIPWETLFRRLVNFILHQSMSIEAWDDRETAVIKSSGYVLGHVSSVRNAINRYPGQYIEVTFNNRPISFQYYKNYGAHWILQASAQPIRQNDIICLLEGASNPTVVRAFEDHFGIIMIAVNPRQQRHKHSSFQLSMSPTPDYSHEFLLVWQWGLISGQHSSLLQLPQMEINSVVPDYLKTNAIRAMRSFEVALILKDTGDLLMVEVKLKKDIEKWERLFGIDDIHILSLKEVLASVYWSSNRWKMAENLLLEVIRARQYLQGKCHQDTLNSKMKLANAYIDEEVLSRPSRAEQLRGFRTELLETIKSDSRIAEGVMVQAAEYLDERMFKLLLGLGRDSVPVTNDLVKAISKPTRGDGKMLILLEERGMDSEMTEEMVQFIAKNCGRNAMRSLMQKRSAHVKITSELLKTIVEGREAIEKMELLLGGKGADICVGANMAITEETVIEAAGNIYHGEKIIRNLLTRQGASIVITEEIMITAVANIHQGDTIIRELFAQQKANIVITEEVVIATIEDIFHGPRFIEVLLEKRGTYINITPGVMKAVSKSQEDLASFLHGSEPHNAVMMQLLENRGADMDVTEEMVRIITNEMDFPKESLALSVEKQGEKLRVTEGMVRMIEEKFPEEIALLETMKDNIRRYSSGSTGSAG
;
A
#
# COMPACT_ATOMS: atom_id res chain seq x y z
N MET A 1 78.64 -17.72 -14.66
CA MET A 1 78.62 -17.62 -13.18
C MET A 1 77.55 -18.56 -12.65
N PRO A 2 77.70 -19.10 -11.42
CA PRO A 2 76.70 -20.01 -10.87
C PRO A 2 75.34 -19.28 -10.67
N PRO A 3 74.21 -20.00 -10.84
CA PRO A 3 72.89 -19.46 -10.55
C PRO A 3 72.77 -19.15 -9.06
N PHE A 4 72.06 -18.07 -8.71
CA PHE A 4 71.78 -17.73 -7.32
C PHE A 4 70.92 -18.82 -6.64
N SER A 5 71.25 -19.15 -5.39
CA SER A 5 70.48 -20.07 -4.55
C SER A 5 70.12 -19.37 -3.25
N TYR A 6 68.85 -19.48 -2.85
CA TYR A 6 68.36 -18.93 -1.59
C TYR A 6 68.89 -19.72 -0.40
N ALA A 7 69.32 -19.01 0.65
CA ALA A 7 69.57 -19.62 1.95
C ALA A 7 68.23 -19.82 2.67
N SER A 8 68.00 -21.01 3.26
CA SER A 8 66.78 -21.28 4.05
C SER A 8 66.66 -20.27 5.20
N LEU A 9 65.46 -19.73 5.38
CA LEU A 9 65.16 -18.92 6.56
C LEU A 9 65.09 -19.83 7.80
N PRO A 10 65.58 -19.38 8.97
CA PRO A 10 65.55 -20.19 10.18
C PRO A 10 64.09 -20.54 10.56
N PRO A 11 63.82 -21.79 10.99
CA PRO A 11 62.46 -22.28 11.28
C PRO A 11 61.86 -21.76 12.60
N LEU A 12 62.43 -20.72 13.20
CA LEU A 12 62.02 -20.20 14.51
C LEU A 12 61.55 -18.74 14.39
N ASP A 13 60.32 -18.53 14.86
CA ASP A 13 59.65 -17.26 15.15
C ASP A 13 59.32 -16.34 13.95
N SER A 14 58.52 -16.88 13.02
CA SER A 14 57.48 -16.27 12.15
C SER A 14 57.64 -14.86 11.54
N SER A 15 58.77 -14.18 11.68
CA SER A 15 58.92 -12.73 11.47
C SER A 15 60.25 -12.33 10.84
N THR A 16 61.05 -13.31 10.40
CA THR A 16 62.27 -13.06 9.64
C THR A 16 61.93 -12.89 8.16
N ILE A 17 62.49 -11.84 7.55
CA ILE A 17 62.39 -11.52 6.13
C ILE A 17 63.79 -11.38 5.52
N ARG A 18 63.91 -11.30 4.19
CA ARG A 18 65.16 -10.88 3.53
C ARG A 18 65.04 -9.42 3.08
N LEU A 19 66.13 -8.68 3.14
CA LEU A 19 66.24 -7.33 2.59
C LEU A 19 67.35 -7.28 1.54
N LEU A 20 67.11 -6.49 0.49
CA LEU A 20 68.06 -6.18 -0.57
C LEU A 20 68.83 -4.91 -0.21
N SER A 21 70.13 -5.08 -0.07
CA SER A 21 71.13 -4.04 -0.04
C SER A 21 71.57 -3.73 -1.48
N LEU A 22 71.02 -2.68 -2.10
CA LEU A 22 71.32 -2.30 -3.49
C LEU A 22 72.56 -1.41 -3.56
N VAL A 23 73.60 -1.89 -4.26
CA VAL A 23 74.91 -1.22 -4.33
C VAL A 23 74.84 0.04 -5.21
N PRO A 24 75.40 1.18 -4.75
CA PRO A 24 75.39 2.41 -5.52
C PRO A 24 76.33 2.36 -6.73
N SER A 25 76.01 3.14 -7.77
CA SER A 25 76.90 3.32 -8.93
C SER A 25 76.70 4.69 -9.57
N ARG A 26 77.81 5.38 -9.87
CA ARG A 26 77.81 6.60 -10.70
C ARG A 26 77.61 6.30 -12.18
N ASN A 27 77.96 5.09 -12.62
CA ASN A 27 77.75 4.68 -14.01
C ASN A 27 76.35 4.06 -14.14
N GLU A 28 75.46 4.73 -14.87
CA GLU A 28 74.09 4.30 -15.12
C GLU A 28 74.02 2.98 -15.90
N THR A 29 75.02 2.70 -16.75
CA THR A 29 75.08 1.46 -17.54
C THR A 29 75.75 0.30 -16.80
N ALA A 30 76.26 0.53 -15.58
CA ALA A 30 76.84 -0.56 -14.79
C ALA A 30 75.77 -1.58 -14.42
N ALA A 31 76.14 -2.87 -14.40
CA ALA A 31 75.24 -3.93 -13.99
C ALA A 31 74.71 -3.72 -12.56
N LEU A 32 73.47 -4.12 -12.31
CA LEU A 32 72.88 -4.09 -10.97
C LEU A 32 73.59 -5.11 -10.06
N GLN A 33 73.98 -4.66 -8.88
CA GLN A 33 74.61 -5.48 -7.86
C GLN A 33 73.92 -5.25 -6.52
N GLY A 34 73.78 -6.30 -5.73
CA GLY A 34 73.18 -6.22 -4.41
C GLY A 34 73.59 -7.36 -3.48
N GLN A 35 73.16 -7.25 -2.22
CA GLN A 35 73.32 -8.28 -1.22
C GLN A 35 71.97 -8.58 -0.56
N LEU A 36 71.64 -9.85 -0.39
CA LEU A 36 70.47 -10.26 0.40
C LEU A 36 70.92 -10.66 1.80
N HIS A 37 70.29 -10.08 2.81
CA HIS A 37 70.54 -10.40 4.22
C HIS A 37 69.24 -10.65 4.99
N ASN A 38 69.30 -11.52 5.99
CA ASN A 38 68.17 -11.81 6.86
C ASN A 38 67.92 -10.64 7.82
N TYR A 39 66.66 -10.30 8.02
CA TYR A 39 66.21 -9.20 8.86
C TYR A 39 65.05 -9.66 9.73
N SER A 40 65.13 -9.37 11.04
CA SER A 40 64.06 -9.71 11.98
C SER A 40 63.09 -8.54 12.15
N LEU A 41 61.79 -8.81 12.05
CA LEU A 41 60.73 -7.87 12.39
C LEU A 41 60.34 -7.92 13.87
N GLN A 42 61.10 -8.60 14.74
CA GLN A 42 60.84 -8.69 16.19
C GLN A 42 61.22 -7.40 16.95
N ASP A 43 60.57 -7.19 18.11
CA ASP A 43 60.96 -6.24 19.16
C ASP A 43 61.08 -4.74 18.82
N SER A 44 60.29 -4.23 17.88
CA SER A 44 60.06 -2.78 17.78
C SER A 44 58.68 -2.41 17.25
N ASP A 45 57.61 -2.88 17.89
CA ASP A 45 56.23 -2.38 17.65
C ASP A 45 56.10 -0.84 17.80
N LYS A 46 57.15 -0.16 18.29
CA LYS A 46 57.24 1.27 18.52
C LYS A 46 58.07 2.04 17.47
N GLU A 47 58.84 1.37 16.61
CA GLU A 47 59.77 2.06 15.68
C GLU A 47 59.50 1.69 14.21
N THR A 48 59.89 2.60 13.31
CA THR A 48 59.78 2.37 11.86
C THR A 48 61.10 1.77 11.42
N HIS A 49 61.10 0.67 10.67
CA HIS A 49 62.33 0.05 10.21
C HIS A 49 62.93 0.87 9.06
N LEU A 50 64.25 1.00 9.03
CA LEU A 50 64.99 1.85 8.09
C LEU A 50 65.17 1.22 6.70
N TYR A 51 64.19 0.46 6.22
CA TYR A 51 64.14 -0.06 4.85
C TYR A 51 62.96 0.53 4.08
N GLU A 52 63.09 0.55 2.76
CA GLU A 52 62.03 0.94 1.82
C GLU A 52 61.35 -0.30 1.25
N ALA A 53 60.07 -0.26 0.93
CA ALA A 53 59.39 -1.38 0.26
C ALA A 53 58.96 -0.98 -1.16
N LEU A 54 59.24 -1.82 -2.15
CA LEU A 54 58.91 -1.54 -3.54
C LEU A 54 57.56 -2.17 -3.93
N SER A 55 56.61 -1.32 -4.34
CA SER A 55 55.33 -1.68 -4.94
C SER A 55 55.39 -1.43 -6.46
N TYR A 56 55.32 -2.49 -7.26
CA TYR A 56 55.50 -2.41 -8.72
C TYR A 56 54.75 -3.53 -9.44
N VAL A 57 54.64 -3.42 -10.77
CA VAL A 57 54.09 -4.49 -11.62
C VAL A 57 55.20 -5.46 -12.01
N TRP A 58 55.04 -6.77 -11.84
CA TRP A 58 56.13 -7.69 -12.18
C TRP A 58 56.51 -7.65 -13.67
N GLY A 59 55.55 -7.42 -14.56
CA GLY A 59 55.77 -7.42 -16.02
C GLY A 59 55.36 -8.75 -16.66
N GLY A 60 55.47 -8.84 -17.99
CA GLY A 60 55.16 -10.07 -18.74
C GLY A 60 56.31 -11.08 -18.68
N ILE A 61 55.98 -12.38 -18.76
CA ILE A 61 56.98 -13.47 -18.84
C ILE A 61 57.68 -13.45 -20.22
N ASP A 62 57.05 -12.81 -21.21
CA ASP A 62 57.52 -12.75 -22.60
C ASP A 62 58.67 -11.75 -22.82
N ASP A 63 58.94 -10.88 -21.84
CA ASP A 63 60.07 -9.96 -21.90
C ASP A 63 61.39 -10.70 -21.61
N PRO A 64 62.48 -10.42 -22.36
CA PRO A 64 63.76 -11.08 -22.11
C PRO A 64 64.23 -10.83 -20.66
N PRO A 65 64.62 -11.89 -19.93
CA PRO A 65 65.02 -11.77 -18.54
C PRO A 65 66.29 -10.93 -18.42
N HIS A 66 66.27 -9.99 -17.49
CA HIS A 66 67.44 -9.22 -17.09
C HIS A 66 68.12 -9.88 -15.89
N SER A 67 69.35 -9.47 -15.57
CA SER A 67 70.10 -10.05 -14.46
C SER A 67 70.49 -9.01 -13.44
N ILE A 68 70.38 -9.39 -12.16
CA ILE A 68 71.01 -8.71 -11.03
C ILE A 68 72.01 -9.67 -10.38
N TYR A 69 73.15 -9.14 -9.94
CA TYR A 69 74.15 -9.93 -9.22
C TYR A 69 73.92 -9.81 -7.71
N ILE A 70 73.43 -10.87 -7.08
CA ILE A 70 73.22 -10.95 -5.64
C ILE A 70 74.34 -11.78 -5.00
N ASN A 71 75.10 -11.19 -4.08
CA ASN A 71 76.24 -11.84 -3.43
C ASN A 71 77.25 -12.45 -4.46
N GLY A 72 77.39 -11.79 -5.62
CA GLY A 72 78.24 -12.24 -6.73
C GLY A 72 77.62 -13.30 -7.68
N ASN A 73 76.42 -13.82 -7.38
CA ASN A 73 75.73 -14.79 -8.21
C ASN A 73 74.63 -14.13 -9.05
N SER A 74 74.40 -14.65 -10.25
CA SER A 74 73.39 -14.07 -11.15
C SER A 74 71.99 -14.58 -10.79
N LEU A 75 71.05 -13.65 -10.63
CA LEU A 75 69.63 -13.90 -10.43
C LEU A 75 68.84 -13.22 -11.55
N SER A 76 67.94 -13.99 -12.17
CA SER A 76 67.06 -13.51 -13.24
C SER A 76 65.93 -12.66 -12.67
N ILE A 77 65.69 -11.50 -13.26
CA ILE A 77 64.62 -10.58 -12.92
C ILE A 77 63.88 -10.09 -14.17
N THR A 78 62.65 -9.62 -14.00
CA THR A 78 61.85 -9.08 -15.10
C THR A 78 62.40 -7.72 -15.56
N ALA A 79 62.07 -7.34 -16.80
CA ALA A 79 62.47 -6.05 -17.36
C ALA A 79 61.96 -4.87 -16.52
N ASN A 80 60.71 -4.94 -16.02
CA ASN A 80 60.14 -3.87 -15.21
C ASN A 80 60.84 -3.75 -13.84
N LEU A 81 61.21 -4.86 -13.19
CA LEU A 81 61.98 -4.80 -11.95
C LEU A 81 63.39 -4.25 -12.20
N HIS A 82 64.05 -4.66 -13.28
CA HIS A 82 65.36 -4.15 -13.65
C HIS A 82 65.34 -2.63 -13.87
N ALA A 83 64.34 -2.11 -14.61
CA ALA A 83 64.15 -0.68 -14.80
C ALA A 83 63.89 0.06 -13.48
N ALA A 84 63.03 -0.49 -12.61
CA ALA A 84 62.75 0.06 -11.28
C ALA A 84 64.02 0.16 -10.42
N LEU A 85 64.81 -0.91 -10.34
CA LEU A 85 66.04 -0.95 -9.55
C LEU A 85 67.12 -0.02 -10.12
N LEU A 86 67.26 0.08 -11.45
CA LEU A 86 68.14 1.05 -12.09
C LEU A 86 67.75 2.48 -11.72
N ARG A 87 66.45 2.80 -11.78
CA ARG A 87 65.91 4.12 -11.41
C ARG A 87 66.16 4.44 -9.94
N LEU A 88 66.01 3.45 -9.07
CA LEU A 88 66.16 3.62 -7.63
C LEU A 88 67.60 3.58 -7.14
N ARG A 89 68.53 3.02 -7.92
CA ARG A 89 69.94 2.92 -7.57
C ARG A 89 70.52 4.32 -7.40
N ASN A 90 70.95 4.63 -6.18
CA ASN A 90 71.61 5.88 -5.87
C ASN A 90 73.07 5.88 -6.36
N HIS A 91 73.63 7.06 -6.62
CA HIS A 91 75.01 7.19 -7.12
C HIS A 91 76.09 7.02 -6.07
N THR A 92 75.76 7.18 -4.78
CA THR A 92 76.73 7.24 -3.68
C THR A 92 76.36 6.39 -2.49
N LEU A 93 75.07 6.29 -2.13
CA LEU A 93 74.62 5.59 -0.94
C LEU A 93 73.96 4.27 -1.30
N GLU A 94 74.24 3.25 -0.49
CA GLU A 94 73.50 2.00 -0.54
C GLU A 94 72.05 2.21 -0.13
N ARG A 95 71.11 1.54 -0.82
CA ARG A 95 69.69 1.54 -0.46
C ARG A 95 69.28 0.17 0.05
N VAL A 96 68.64 0.13 1.21
CA VAL A 96 68.11 -1.10 1.79
C VAL A 96 66.62 -1.17 1.50
N MET A 97 66.21 -2.18 0.74
CA MET A 97 64.84 -2.30 0.26
C MET A 97 64.29 -3.72 0.41
N TRP A 98 62.98 -3.84 0.58
CA TRP A 98 62.25 -5.08 0.41
C TRP A 98 61.60 -5.11 -0.99
N VAL A 99 61.89 -6.16 -1.74
CA VAL A 99 61.36 -6.40 -3.09
C VAL A 99 60.86 -7.84 -3.14
N ASP A 100 59.56 -8.04 -3.28
CA ASP A 100 58.91 -9.36 -3.23
C ASP A 100 59.57 -10.44 -4.11
N ALA A 101 59.86 -10.13 -5.38
CA ALA A 101 60.45 -11.06 -6.34
C ALA A 101 61.90 -11.46 -6.01
N LEU A 102 62.58 -10.69 -5.15
CA LEU A 102 63.96 -10.95 -4.74
C LEU A 102 64.07 -11.47 -3.31
N CYS A 103 63.29 -10.92 -2.39
CA CYS A 103 63.36 -11.22 -0.96
C CYS A 103 62.64 -12.51 -0.57
N ILE A 104 61.64 -12.93 -1.36
CA ILE A 104 60.93 -14.19 -1.19
C ILE A 104 61.48 -15.22 -2.18
N ASN A 105 61.71 -16.44 -1.72
CA ASN A 105 62.00 -17.56 -2.60
C ASN A 105 60.73 -17.98 -3.35
N GLN A 106 60.60 -17.51 -4.59
CA GLN A 106 59.40 -17.74 -5.42
C GLN A 106 59.18 -19.19 -5.84
N GLN A 107 60.16 -20.08 -5.60
CA GLN A 107 60.09 -21.51 -5.93
C GLN A 107 59.72 -22.38 -4.73
N ASP A 108 59.53 -21.80 -3.54
CA ASP A 108 59.15 -22.48 -2.31
C ASP A 108 57.77 -21.99 -1.85
N ASP A 109 56.73 -22.77 -2.13
CA ASP A 109 55.35 -22.41 -1.80
C ASP A 109 55.10 -22.30 -0.29
N GLN A 110 55.85 -23.05 0.54
CA GLN A 110 55.74 -22.93 2.01
C GLN A 110 56.34 -21.61 2.48
N GLU A 111 57.55 -21.26 2.03
CA GLU A 111 58.17 -19.98 2.34
C GLU A 111 57.28 -18.83 1.85
N LYS A 112 56.80 -18.91 0.60
CA LYS A 112 55.94 -17.91 -0.02
C LYS A 112 54.65 -17.69 0.78
N GLY A 113 53.97 -18.77 1.19
CA GLY A 113 52.76 -18.69 2.02
C GLY A 113 53.00 -18.00 3.37
N LEU A 114 54.15 -18.25 4.01
CA LEU A 114 54.55 -17.60 5.26
C LEU A 114 54.92 -16.12 5.06
N GLN A 115 55.67 -15.79 4.00
CA GLN A 115 56.07 -14.41 3.71
C GLN A 115 54.88 -13.54 3.27
N ILE A 116 53.90 -14.09 2.55
CA ILE A 116 52.65 -13.39 2.20
C ILE A 116 51.89 -12.98 3.47
N GLN A 117 51.84 -13.83 4.49
CA GLN A 117 51.24 -13.49 5.78
C GLN A 117 51.99 -12.38 6.52
N LEU A 118 53.27 -12.15 6.20
CA LEU A 118 54.09 -11.07 6.75
C LEU A 118 54.03 -9.77 5.96
N MET A 119 53.58 -9.78 4.69
CA MET A 119 53.43 -8.57 3.88
C MET A 119 52.71 -7.42 4.60
N PRO A 120 51.68 -7.63 5.44
CA PRO A 120 51.04 -6.53 6.15
C PRO A 120 52.01 -5.77 7.05
N ARG A 121 52.85 -6.51 7.78
CA ARG A 121 53.87 -5.95 8.66
C ARG A 121 55.01 -5.32 7.86
N ILE A 122 55.44 -5.96 6.78
CA ILE A 122 56.52 -5.47 5.93
C ILE A 122 56.20 -4.08 5.38
N TYR A 123 55.06 -3.92 4.69
CA TYR A 123 54.67 -2.62 4.16
C TYR A 123 54.27 -1.62 5.25
N GLY A 124 53.66 -2.10 6.34
CA GLY A 124 53.25 -1.26 7.47
C GLY A 124 54.41 -0.69 8.30
N GLN A 125 55.54 -1.37 8.34
CA GLN A 125 56.72 -0.98 9.14
C GLN A 125 57.87 -0.40 8.31
N ALA A 126 57.81 -0.44 6.97
CA ALA A 126 58.76 0.23 6.10
C ALA A 126 58.82 1.74 6.35
N ALA A 127 60.02 2.34 6.21
CA ALA A 127 60.21 3.78 6.30
C ALA A 127 59.43 4.53 5.21
N GLN A 128 59.39 3.95 4.01
CA GLN A 128 58.67 4.46 2.86
C GLN A 128 58.31 3.32 1.91
N VAL A 129 57.12 3.39 1.33
CA VAL A 129 56.69 2.52 0.23
C VAL A 129 56.83 3.28 -1.08
N ILE A 130 57.58 2.71 -2.01
CA ILE A 130 57.85 3.30 -3.32
C ILE A 130 56.95 2.62 -4.34
N VAL A 131 56.02 3.39 -4.89
CA VAL A 131 55.12 2.97 -5.96
C VAL A 131 55.77 3.29 -7.30
N TYR A 132 56.23 2.27 -8.02
CA TYR A 132 56.82 2.43 -9.34
C TYR A 132 55.80 2.09 -10.43
N LEU A 133 55.39 3.11 -11.20
CA LEU A 133 54.37 3.02 -12.24
C LEU A 133 54.93 2.64 -13.62
N GLY A 134 56.24 2.38 -13.72
CA GLY A 134 56.95 2.09 -14.98
C GLY A 134 57.70 3.31 -15.55
N GLU A 135 58.33 3.13 -16.71
CA GLU A 135 59.01 4.21 -17.43
C GLU A 135 58.05 5.27 -17.98
N ALA A 136 58.60 6.40 -18.44
CA ALA A 136 57.84 7.48 -19.05
C ALA A 136 57.21 7.02 -20.37
N ALA A 137 55.88 7.13 -20.47
CA ALA A 137 55.09 6.76 -21.65
C ALA A 137 53.71 7.42 -21.58
N ASP A 138 53.05 7.58 -22.74
CA ASP A 138 51.70 8.15 -22.86
C ASP A 138 51.53 9.53 -22.19
N ASP A 139 52.56 10.38 -22.34
CA ASP A 139 52.65 11.69 -21.70
C ASP A 139 52.50 11.65 -20.15
N SER A 140 52.98 10.59 -19.51
CA SER A 140 52.90 10.40 -18.04
C SER A 140 53.50 11.54 -17.22
N ASP A 141 54.57 12.16 -17.72
CA ASP A 141 55.23 13.28 -17.04
C ASP A 141 54.29 14.50 -16.98
N MET A 142 53.59 14.78 -18.09
CA MET A 142 52.57 15.82 -18.16
C MET A 142 51.34 15.46 -17.31
N ALA A 143 50.96 14.18 -17.24
CA ALA A 143 49.88 13.71 -16.38
C ALA A 143 50.18 14.00 -14.90
N LEU A 144 51.36 13.62 -14.43
CA LEU A 144 51.82 13.90 -13.07
C LEU A 144 51.95 15.40 -12.81
N GLU A 145 52.47 16.17 -13.75
CA GLU A 145 52.53 17.63 -13.61
C GLU A 145 51.14 18.24 -13.47
N SER A 146 50.19 17.81 -14.29
CA SER A 146 48.80 18.28 -14.24
C SER A 146 48.13 17.95 -12.90
N ILE A 147 48.40 16.75 -12.34
CA ILE A 147 47.94 16.36 -11.01
C ILE A 147 48.59 17.23 -9.92
N ARG A 148 49.88 17.54 -10.04
CA ARG A 148 50.60 18.42 -9.11
C ARG A 148 50.02 19.84 -9.11
N VAL A 149 49.83 20.42 -10.29
CA VAL A 149 49.20 21.76 -10.45
C VAL A 149 47.78 21.76 -9.89
N ALA A 150 46.99 20.72 -10.17
CA ALA A 150 45.67 20.59 -9.58
C ALA A 150 45.73 20.55 -8.04
N ALA A 151 46.68 19.81 -7.46
CA ALA A 151 46.83 19.71 -6.01
C ALA A 151 47.11 21.07 -5.34
N ASP A 152 47.87 21.94 -6.00
CA ASP A 152 48.28 23.27 -5.52
C ASP A 152 47.19 24.35 -5.62
N ASP A 153 46.17 24.17 -6.48
CA ASP A 153 45.11 25.18 -6.70
C ASP A 153 44.29 25.48 -5.42
N GLU A 154 44.46 26.66 -4.82
CA GLU A 154 43.76 27.04 -3.59
C GLU A 154 42.24 27.23 -3.78
N ASN A 155 41.73 27.28 -5.02
CA ASN A 155 40.30 27.44 -5.26
C ASN A 155 39.52 26.13 -5.01
N GLU A 156 38.54 26.17 -4.09
CA GLU A 156 37.67 25.02 -3.79
C GLU A 156 36.67 24.67 -4.92
N LYS A 157 36.57 25.48 -5.98
CA LYS A 157 35.71 25.21 -7.13
C LYS A 157 36.48 24.41 -8.20
N PRO A 158 35.97 23.26 -8.69
CA PRO A 158 36.66 22.39 -9.66
C PRO A 158 36.68 22.96 -11.10
N GLY A 159 36.93 24.26 -11.27
CA GLY A 159 36.82 24.95 -12.55
C GLY A 159 38.13 25.61 -12.98
N ASN A 160 38.74 25.06 -14.04
CA ASN A 160 39.70 25.66 -14.99
C ASN A 160 41.17 25.19 -14.99
N SER A 161 41.66 24.33 -14.09
CA SER A 161 43.10 23.93 -14.14
C SER A 161 43.46 22.90 -15.23
N LEU A 162 42.50 22.16 -15.79
CA LEU A 162 42.69 21.27 -16.94
C LEU A 162 42.48 22.03 -18.26
N ALA A 163 43.43 22.87 -18.64
CA ALA A 163 43.31 23.73 -19.82
C ALA A 163 43.30 22.98 -21.17
N SER A 164 43.64 21.69 -21.25
CA SER A 164 43.67 20.94 -22.51
C SER A 164 43.10 19.52 -22.43
N LYS A 165 42.44 19.09 -23.51
CA LYS A 165 41.97 17.71 -23.72
C LYS A 165 43.13 16.69 -23.64
N ARG A 166 44.32 17.09 -24.08
CA ARG A 166 45.53 16.25 -24.03
C ARG A 166 45.94 15.94 -22.59
N SER A 167 45.88 16.93 -21.68
CA SER A 167 46.17 16.73 -20.25
C SER A 167 45.16 15.79 -19.59
N GLN A 168 43.89 15.83 -20.02
CA GLN A 168 42.87 14.89 -19.56
C GLN A 168 43.17 13.45 -20.01
N GLU A 169 43.53 13.28 -21.29
CA GLU A 169 43.87 11.97 -21.87
C GLU A 169 45.13 11.35 -21.25
N SER A 170 46.14 12.16 -20.92
CA SER A 170 47.37 11.67 -20.27
C SER A 170 47.11 11.18 -18.84
N ILE A 171 46.28 11.90 -18.06
CA ILE A 171 45.87 11.46 -16.71
C ILE A 171 45.08 10.15 -16.79
N LEU A 172 44.14 10.02 -17.73
CA LEU A 172 43.39 8.79 -17.93
C LEU A 172 44.32 7.61 -18.30
N SER A 173 45.32 7.85 -19.15
CA SER A 173 46.28 6.82 -19.57
C SER A 173 47.17 6.38 -18.40
N LEU A 174 47.62 7.33 -17.56
CA LEU A 174 48.36 7.04 -16.33
C LEU A 174 47.54 6.19 -15.36
N LEU A 175 46.28 6.56 -15.10
CA LEU A 175 45.39 5.83 -14.18
C LEU A 175 44.95 4.46 -14.72
N LYS A 176 45.00 4.26 -16.04
CA LYS A 176 44.75 2.95 -16.67
C LYS A 176 45.94 1.99 -16.57
N ARG A 177 47.11 2.44 -16.11
CA ARG A 177 48.29 1.56 -16.00
C ARG A 177 48.00 0.35 -15.11
N PRO A 178 48.60 -0.83 -15.40
CA PRO A 178 48.27 -2.08 -14.71
C PRO A 178 48.43 -2.03 -13.19
N TRP A 179 49.33 -1.19 -12.66
CA TRP A 179 49.55 -1.05 -11.23
C TRP A 179 48.26 -0.74 -10.47
N PHE A 180 47.48 0.24 -10.93
CA PHE A 180 46.21 0.63 -10.28
C PHE A 180 45.17 -0.48 -10.28
N GLN A 181 45.30 -1.47 -11.17
CA GLN A 181 44.31 -2.52 -11.34
C GLN A 181 44.59 -3.74 -10.48
N ARG A 182 45.77 -3.89 -9.85
CA ARG A 182 46.14 -5.12 -9.13
C ARG A 182 45.54 -5.14 -7.72
N ILE A 183 45.09 -6.30 -7.24
CA ILE A 183 44.57 -6.43 -5.87
C ILE A 183 45.67 -6.27 -4.81
N TRP A 184 46.88 -6.78 -5.08
CA TRP A 184 47.99 -6.75 -4.12
C TRP A 184 48.39 -5.34 -3.71
N VAL A 185 48.34 -4.36 -4.63
CA VAL A 185 48.79 -2.99 -4.35
C VAL A 185 47.98 -2.34 -3.23
N LEU A 186 46.73 -2.78 -3.02
CA LEU A 186 45.86 -2.27 -1.97
C LEU A 186 46.45 -2.51 -0.58
N GLN A 187 47.01 -3.69 -0.34
CA GLN A 187 47.69 -4.00 0.92
C GLN A 187 48.99 -3.20 1.05
N GLU A 188 49.73 -3.07 -0.05
CA GLU A 188 51.02 -2.38 -0.11
C GLU A 188 50.88 -0.90 0.25
N VAL A 189 49.91 -0.19 -0.36
CA VAL A 189 49.65 1.22 -0.05
C VAL A 189 48.69 1.42 1.13
N GLY A 190 47.86 0.43 1.44
CA GLY A 190 46.87 0.46 2.51
C GLY A 190 47.46 0.30 3.91
N LEU A 191 48.71 -0.15 4.01
CA LEU A 191 49.42 -0.29 5.28
C LEU A 191 50.62 0.66 5.39
N ALA A 192 51.15 1.15 4.27
CA ALA A 192 52.24 2.11 4.20
C ALA A 192 52.04 3.36 5.08
N ARG A 193 53.08 3.83 5.78
CA ARG A 193 53.01 5.11 6.54
C ARG A 193 53.43 6.32 5.70
N SER A 194 54.25 6.10 4.67
CA SER A 194 54.77 7.10 3.75
C SER A 194 54.81 6.49 2.36
N ILE A 195 54.36 7.23 1.34
CA ILE A 195 54.26 6.75 -0.05
C ILE A 195 54.93 7.76 -0.99
N LEU A 196 55.82 7.25 -1.83
CA LEU A 196 56.44 7.97 -2.95
C LEU A 196 56.02 7.32 -4.26
N ILE A 197 55.45 8.08 -5.17
CA ILE A 197 55.05 7.61 -6.51
C ILE A 197 56.12 8.03 -7.50
N ILE A 198 56.59 7.07 -8.31
CA ILE A 198 57.62 7.27 -9.33
C ILE A 198 57.08 6.77 -10.68
N CYS A 199 57.22 7.61 -11.71
CA CYS A 199 56.93 7.24 -13.09
C CYS A 199 57.97 7.88 -14.00
N GLY A 200 58.74 7.08 -14.74
CA GLY A 200 59.92 7.58 -15.45
C GLY A 200 60.85 8.34 -14.50
N SER A 201 61.15 9.60 -14.82
CA SER A 201 61.98 10.48 -13.98
C SER A 201 61.20 11.34 -12.99
N VAL A 202 59.88 11.28 -13.00
CA VAL A 202 59.04 12.14 -12.15
C VAL A 202 58.75 11.43 -10.84
N GLU A 203 59.01 12.12 -9.74
CA GLU A 203 58.69 11.69 -8.38
C GLU A 203 57.57 12.57 -7.80
N MET A 204 56.64 11.95 -7.08
CA MET A 204 55.52 12.65 -6.46
C MET A 204 55.16 12.04 -5.10
N ASN A 205 54.95 12.90 -4.11
CA ASN A 205 54.41 12.47 -2.82
C ASN A 205 52.98 11.93 -2.96
N GLY A 206 52.67 10.80 -2.32
CA GLY A 206 51.36 10.16 -2.41
C GLY A 206 50.17 11.06 -2.00
N TYR A 207 50.34 11.95 -1.01
CA TYR A 207 49.30 12.90 -0.62
C TYR A 207 49.04 13.95 -1.71
N THR A 208 50.10 14.45 -2.35
CA THR A 208 50.00 15.40 -3.47
C THR A 208 49.22 14.76 -4.62
N PHE A 209 49.56 13.51 -4.97
CA PHE A 209 48.84 12.74 -5.98
C PHE A 209 47.35 12.62 -5.66
N CYS A 210 47.00 12.21 -4.43
CA CYS A 210 45.62 12.06 -4.01
C CYS A 210 44.85 13.39 -3.97
N SER A 211 45.50 14.48 -3.53
CA SER A 211 44.90 15.82 -3.48
C SER A 211 44.56 16.31 -4.90
N GLY A 212 45.49 16.15 -5.84
CA GLY A 212 45.28 16.49 -7.25
C GLY A 212 44.14 15.68 -7.86
N ILE A 213 44.17 14.34 -7.74
CA ILE A 213 43.11 13.46 -8.26
C ILE A 213 41.73 13.80 -7.68
N SER A 214 41.65 14.16 -6.40
CA SER A 214 40.37 14.52 -5.76
C SER A 214 39.72 15.75 -6.42
N LYS A 215 40.51 16.73 -6.86
CA LYS A 215 40.01 17.91 -7.59
C LYS A 215 39.60 17.60 -9.03
N LEU A 216 40.03 16.45 -9.57
CA LEU A 216 39.70 15.98 -10.92
C LEU A 216 38.52 15.00 -10.95
N GLU A 217 37.72 14.96 -9.89
CA GLU A 217 36.61 14.01 -9.77
C GLU A 217 35.55 14.15 -10.89
N SER A 218 35.37 15.36 -11.44
CA SER A 218 34.50 15.60 -12.60
C SER A 218 34.93 14.83 -13.84
N LEU A 219 36.25 14.69 -14.08
CA LEU A 219 36.80 13.89 -15.16
C LEU A 219 36.48 12.40 -14.96
N LEU A 220 36.70 11.90 -13.73
CA LEU A 220 36.48 10.50 -13.40
C LEU A 220 35.00 10.11 -13.46
N LYS A 221 34.07 11.04 -13.23
CA LYS A 221 32.62 10.77 -13.40
C LYS A 221 32.25 10.36 -14.83
N ILE A 222 33.00 10.78 -15.84
CA ILE A 222 32.77 10.39 -17.24
C ILE A 222 33.17 8.91 -17.46
N TYR A 223 34.09 8.39 -16.64
CA TYR A 223 34.63 7.04 -16.75
C TYR A 223 34.33 6.23 -15.48
N ALA A 224 33.07 5.85 -15.30
CA ALA A 224 32.58 5.15 -14.10
C ALA A 224 33.42 3.91 -13.72
N ASP A 225 33.84 3.13 -14.72
CA ASP A 225 34.66 1.93 -14.52
C ASP A 225 36.02 2.27 -13.89
N LEU A 226 36.69 3.28 -14.45
CA LEU A 226 37.98 3.75 -13.93
C LEU A 226 37.82 4.39 -12.55
N GLN A 227 36.72 5.13 -12.33
CA GLN A 227 36.42 5.71 -11.03
C GLN A 227 36.26 4.63 -9.94
N SER A 228 35.59 3.51 -10.24
CA SER A 228 35.40 2.40 -9.30
C SER A 228 36.72 1.73 -8.88
N LEU A 229 37.71 1.75 -9.77
CA LEU A 229 39.03 1.15 -9.55
C LEU A 229 40.00 2.11 -8.84
N ILE A 230 39.95 3.40 -9.18
CA ILE A 230 40.90 4.39 -8.66
C ILE A 230 40.52 4.92 -7.28
N ARG A 231 39.23 5.19 -7.04
CA ARG A 231 38.78 5.77 -5.76
C ARG A 231 39.24 4.97 -4.53
N PRO A 232 39.12 3.63 -4.50
CA PRO A 232 39.53 2.85 -3.34
C PRO A 232 41.05 2.94 -3.08
N THR A 233 41.87 2.86 -4.13
CA THR A 233 43.34 2.98 -4.03
C THR A 233 43.76 4.39 -3.58
N ILE A 234 43.15 5.44 -4.12
CA ILE A 234 43.41 6.84 -3.69
C ILE A 234 43.08 7.04 -2.22
N HIS A 235 42.00 6.43 -1.73
CA HIS A 235 41.63 6.49 -0.32
C HIS A 235 42.72 5.89 0.58
N LEU A 236 43.19 4.68 0.22
CA LEU A 236 44.27 4.01 0.95
C LEU A 236 45.56 4.81 0.95
N ILE A 237 45.96 5.40 -0.18
CA ILE A 237 47.16 6.25 -0.27
C ILE A 237 46.98 7.51 0.60
N ARG A 238 45.83 8.18 0.53
CA ARG A 238 45.57 9.41 1.29
C ARG A 238 45.57 9.18 2.81
N GLY A 239 45.12 8.00 3.25
CA GLY A 239 45.10 7.60 4.66
C GLY A 239 46.49 7.39 5.27
N SER A 240 47.54 7.20 4.46
CA SER A 240 48.88 6.81 4.94
C SER A 240 49.44 7.76 5.99
N ILE A 241 49.26 9.07 5.80
CA ILE A 241 49.82 10.12 6.68
C ILE A 241 49.16 10.17 8.06
N PHE A 242 47.97 9.58 8.22
CA PHE A 242 47.23 9.55 9.48
C PHE A 242 47.46 8.26 10.27
N ARG A 243 48.24 7.30 9.72
CA ARG A 243 48.53 6.03 10.39
C ARG A 243 49.54 6.24 11.53
N PRO A 244 49.24 5.80 12.77
CA PRO A 244 50.13 6.01 13.90
C PRO A 244 51.44 5.22 13.76
N LYS A 245 52.57 5.84 14.12
CA LYS A 245 53.89 5.18 14.12
C LYS A 245 54.10 4.21 15.30
N TYR A 246 53.43 4.46 16.43
CA TYR A 246 53.68 3.80 17.72
C TYR A 246 52.69 2.70 18.11
N LYS A 247 51.64 2.48 17.30
CA LYS A 247 50.77 1.32 17.48
C LYS A 247 51.18 0.29 16.44
N SER A 248 51.52 -0.92 16.88
CA SER A 248 51.42 -2.11 16.05
C SER A 248 50.02 -2.05 15.46
N SER A 249 49.94 -1.84 14.15
CA SER A 249 48.70 -1.57 13.43
C SER A 249 47.67 -2.58 13.92
N SER A 250 46.62 -2.12 14.61
CA SER A 250 45.39 -2.90 14.67
C SER A 250 45.03 -3.14 13.21
N LEU A 251 45.24 -4.37 12.76
CA LEU A 251 44.98 -4.84 11.41
C LEU A 251 43.54 -4.42 11.08
N GLY A 252 43.39 -3.43 10.19
CA GLY A 252 42.10 -2.93 9.74
C GLY A 252 41.20 -2.23 10.79
N GLU A 253 40.45 -1.22 10.33
CA GLU A 253 39.18 -0.83 10.97
C GLU A 253 37.96 -1.43 10.25
N LEU A 254 38.20 -2.22 9.19
CA LEU A 254 37.21 -2.72 8.24
C LEU A 254 37.13 -4.24 8.33
N SER A 255 35.90 -4.78 8.25
CA SER A 255 35.72 -6.23 8.08
C SER A 255 36.16 -6.68 6.69
N LEU A 256 36.45 -7.97 6.54
CA LEU A 256 36.74 -8.61 5.26
C LEU A 256 35.59 -8.44 4.28
N ALA A 257 34.34 -8.44 4.74
CA ALA A 257 33.17 -8.19 3.90
C ALA A 257 33.21 -6.78 3.30
N GLU A 258 33.47 -5.75 4.11
CA GLU A 258 33.63 -4.36 3.64
C GLU A 258 34.79 -4.25 2.63
N LEU A 259 35.93 -4.90 2.91
CA LEU A 259 37.07 -4.87 2.01
C LEU A 259 36.77 -5.55 0.67
N ILE A 260 36.16 -6.73 0.68
CA ILE A 260 35.79 -7.44 -0.56
C ILE A 260 34.84 -6.57 -1.39
N ASP A 261 33.79 -6.02 -0.76
CA ASP A 261 32.83 -5.13 -1.42
C ASP A 261 33.51 -3.89 -2.04
N MET A 262 34.54 -3.33 -1.39
CA MET A 262 35.28 -2.18 -1.92
C MET A 262 36.23 -2.53 -3.06
N TYR A 263 36.81 -3.74 -3.07
CA TYR A 263 38.03 -4.00 -3.84
C TYR A 263 37.95 -5.16 -4.84
N HIS A 264 36.87 -5.95 -4.88
CA HIS A 264 36.77 -7.14 -5.73
C HIS A 264 36.93 -6.88 -7.25
N ASN A 265 36.77 -5.63 -7.71
CA ASN A 265 37.00 -5.22 -9.11
C ASN A 265 38.50 -5.15 -9.50
N HIS A 266 39.42 -5.23 -8.54
CA HIS A 266 40.84 -5.32 -8.85
C HIS A 266 41.17 -6.70 -9.41
N LYS A 267 42.12 -6.73 -10.34
CA LYS A 267 42.63 -7.89 -11.04
C LYS A 267 43.64 -8.65 -10.19
N ALA A 268 43.62 -9.96 -10.38
CA ALA A 268 44.60 -10.88 -9.84
C ALA A 268 45.03 -11.85 -10.93
N THR A 269 46.30 -12.28 -10.90
CA THR A 269 46.79 -13.34 -11.79
C THR A 269 46.20 -14.69 -11.37
N VAL A 270 46.15 -14.96 -10.06
CA VAL A 270 45.49 -16.12 -9.45
C VAL A 270 44.25 -15.62 -8.71
N ARG A 271 43.07 -16.21 -8.96
CA ARG A 271 41.80 -15.72 -8.39
C ARG A 271 41.81 -15.66 -6.86
N HIS A 272 42.48 -16.61 -6.20
CA HIS A 272 42.65 -16.65 -4.74
C HIS A 272 43.17 -15.35 -4.13
N ASP A 273 44.04 -14.63 -4.85
CA ASP A 273 44.61 -13.36 -4.39
C ASP A 273 43.56 -12.29 -4.16
N LYS A 274 42.39 -12.37 -4.82
CA LYS A 274 41.27 -11.45 -4.57
C LYS A 274 40.77 -11.51 -3.13
N VAL A 275 41.00 -12.62 -2.44
CA VAL A 275 40.69 -12.79 -1.02
C VAL A 275 41.97 -12.60 -0.19
N TYR A 276 43.05 -13.29 -0.55
CA TYR A 276 44.26 -13.35 0.27
C TYR A 276 44.95 -11.99 0.44
N ALA A 277 44.93 -11.12 -0.57
CA ALA A 277 45.49 -9.77 -0.46
C ALA A 277 44.74 -8.87 0.54
N LEU A 278 43.51 -9.21 0.92
CA LEU A 278 42.69 -8.40 1.83
C LEU A 278 42.72 -8.89 3.28
N LEU A 279 43.12 -10.14 3.53
CA LEU A 279 43.19 -10.72 4.88
C LEU A 279 44.14 -9.94 5.80
N GLY A 280 45.22 -9.41 5.22
CA GLY A 280 46.19 -8.57 5.92
C GLY A 280 45.66 -7.20 6.36
N MET A 281 44.50 -6.80 5.84
CA MET A 281 43.90 -5.50 6.09
C MET A 281 42.59 -5.58 6.89
N CYS A 282 42.06 -6.77 7.14
CA CYS A 282 40.76 -6.93 7.82
C CYS A 282 40.92 -6.93 9.35
N SER A 283 39.89 -6.47 10.04
CA SER A 283 39.79 -6.52 11.51
C SER A 283 39.29 -7.85 12.06
N ASP A 284 38.87 -8.78 11.19
CA ASP A 284 38.24 -10.02 11.61
C ASP A 284 39.26 -11.05 12.15
N HIS A 285 38.82 -11.88 13.09
CA HIS A 285 39.61 -12.99 13.60
C HIS A 285 39.51 -14.22 12.69
N LEU A 286 40.55 -14.45 11.89
CA LEU A 286 40.55 -15.46 10.82
C LEU A 286 40.98 -16.88 11.27
N SER A 287 41.43 -17.05 12.52
CA SER A 287 42.17 -18.23 13.00
C SER A 287 41.45 -19.58 12.89
N SER A 288 40.13 -19.60 12.71
CA SER A 288 39.30 -20.82 12.60
C SER A 288 38.45 -20.89 11.32
N THR A 289 38.69 -20.00 10.36
CA THR A 289 37.78 -19.79 9.20
C THR A 289 38.13 -20.62 7.97
N GLY A 290 39.33 -21.21 7.93
CA GLY A 290 39.83 -21.92 6.75
C GLY A 290 40.07 -21.01 5.53
N LEU A 291 40.17 -19.68 5.76
CA LEU A 291 40.45 -18.66 4.74
C LEU A 291 41.92 -18.29 4.62
N LEU A 292 42.82 -18.92 5.39
CA LEU A 292 44.25 -18.67 5.30
C LEU A 292 44.80 -19.00 3.90
N PRO A 293 45.90 -18.35 3.47
CA PRO A 293 46.49 -18.59 2.16
C PRO A 293 46.85 -20.07 1.93
N ASP A 294 46.15 -20.71 1.00
CA ASP A 294 46.36 -22.07 0.55
C ASP A 294 46.01 -22.15 -0.95
N TYR A 295 47.02 -22.17 -1.80
CA TYR A 295 46.81 -22.23 -3.25
C TYR A 295 46.50 -23.64 -3.78
N THR A 296 46.47 -24.65 -2.90
CA THR A 296 46.19 -26.03 -3.29
C THR A 296 44.69 -26.33 -3.38
N ILE A 297 43.84 -25.52 -2.74
CA ILE A 297 42.39 -25.68 -2.80
C ILE A 297 41.81 -25.06 -4.09
N PRO A 298 40.75 -25.63 -4.67
CA PRO A 298 40.03 -25.00 -5.79
C PRO A 298 39.41 -23.65 -5.41
N TRP A 299 39.27 -22.76 -6.40
CA TRP A 299 38.69 -21.43 -6.23
C TRP A 299 37.24 -21.51 -5.70
N GLU A 300 36.44 -22.44 -6.23
CA GLU A 300 35.07 -22.71 -5.80
C GLU A 300 35.00 -23.01 -4.30
N THR A 301 35.97 -23.75 -3.77
CA THR A 301 36.03 -24.10 -2.34
C THR A 301 36.35 -22.88 -1.50
N LEU A 302 37.35 -22.09 -1.89
CA LEU A 302 37.71 -20.86 -1.19
C LEU A 302 36.54 -19.87 -1.20
N PHE A 303 35.88 -19.69 -2.35
CA PHE A 303 34.82 -18.73 -2.50
C PHE A 303 33.57 -19.10 -1.68
N ARG A 304 33.24 -20.40 -1.59
CA ARG A 304 32.20 -20.88 -0.67
C ARG A 304 32.55 -20.63 0.80
N ARG A 305 33.79 -20.86 1.20
CA ARG A 305 34.25 -20.55 2.57
C ARG A 305 34.11 -19.06 2.88
N LEU A 306 34.43 -18.19 1.92
CA LEU A 306 34.29 -16.74 2.08
C LEU A 306 32.82 -16.34 2.29
N VAL A 307 31.91 -16.83 1.46
CA VAL A 307 30.48 -16.50 1.59
C VAL A 307 29.91 -17.00 2.92
N ASN A 308 30.23 -18.24 3.31
CA ASN A 308 29.81 -18.78 4.61
C ASN A 308 30.38 -17.99 5.79
N PHE A 309 31.62 -17.52 5.67
CA PHE A 309 32.24 -16.67 6.68
C PHE A 309 31.51 -15.34 6.84
N ILE A 310 31.20 -14.66 5.74
CA ILE A 310 30.53 -13.35 5.75
C ILE A 310 29.09 -13.45 6.26
N LEU A 311 28.35 -14.46 5.83
CA LEU A 311 26.93 -14.63 6.18
C LEU A 311 26.71 -15.44 7.47
N HIS A 312 27.77 -15.94 8.10
CA HIS A 312 27.75 -16.74 9.33
C HIS A 312 26.78 -17.95 9.29
N GLN A 313 26.57 -18.56 8.12
CA GLN A 313 25.65 -19.67 7.93
C GLN A 313 26.14 -20.66 6.85
N SER A 314 25.71 -21.92 6.95
CA SER A 314 25.78 -22.91 5.88
C SER A 314 24.54 -22.79 4.97
N MET A 315 24.59 -21.87 4.01
CA MET A 315 23.53 -21.70 3.01
C MET A 315 23.75 -22.60 1.79
N SER A 316 22.72 -22.74 0.95
CA SER A 316 22.87 -23.34 -0.38
C SER A 316 23.63 -22.36 -1.27
N ILE A 317 24.93 -22.63 -1.46
CA ILE A 317 25.83 -21.81 -2.26
C ILE A 317 26.37 -22.65 -3.42
N GLU A 318 26.10 -22.18 -4.62
CA GLU A 318 26.68 -22.70 -5.85
C GLU A 318 27.73 -21.71 -6.34
N ALA A 319 28.96 -22.17 -6.53
CA ALA A 319 30.08 -21.41 -7.04
C ALA A 319 30.80 -22.28 -8.09
N TRP A 320 31.71 -21.71 -8.88
CA TRP A 320 32.43 -22.46 -9.91
C TRP A 320 33.88 -21.99 -10.00
N ASP A 321 34.78 -22.87 -10.41
CA ASP A 321 36.22 -22.55 -10.55
C ASP A 321 36.52 -21.60 -11.72
N ASP A 322 35.67 -21.57 -12.74
CA ASP A 322 35.89 -20.83 -14.00
C ASP A 322 35.46 -19.35 -13.94
N ARG A 323 34.70 -18.96 -12.91
CA ARG A 323 34.08 -17.62 -12.79
C ARG A 323 34.10 -17.08 -11.36
N GLU A 324 34.00 -15.76 -11.24
CA GLU A 324 33.91 -15.06 -9.95
C GLU A 324 32.45 -14.77 -9.62
N THR A 325 31.66 -15.82 -9.48
CA THR A 325 30.21 -15.70 -9.25
C THR A 325 29.70 -16.77 -8.32
N ALA A 326 28.87 -16.35 -7.36
CA ALA A 326 28.18 -17.22 -6.43
C ALA A 326 26.67 -17.02 -6.58
N VAL A 327 25.94 -18.12 -6.64
CA VAL A 327 24.48 -18.15 -6.54
C VAL A 327 24.13 -18.62 -5.13
N ILE A 328 23.39 -17.79 -4.40
CA ILE A 328 23.04 -18.01 -3.00
C ILE A 328 21.52 -18.07 -2.90
N LYS A 329 21.00 -19.19 -2.39
CA LYS A 329 19.59 -19.30 -2.00
C LYS A 329 19.48 -19.13 -0.49
N SER A 330 18.70 -18.13 -0.08
CA SER A 330 18.55 -17.79 1.34
C SER A 330 17.17 -17.20 1.59
N SER A 331 16.63 -17.44 2.79
CA SER A 331 15.43 -16.76 3.26
C SER A 331 15.81 -15.43 3.91
N GLY A 332 14.95 -14.42 3.86
CA GLY A 332 15.26 -13.12 4.44
C GLY A 332 14.09 -12.15 4.55
N TYR A 333 14.35 -11.02 5.18
CA TYR A 333 13.37 -9.98 5.45
C TYR A 333 13.73 -8.69 4.71
N VAL A 334 12.77 -8.11 4.00
CA VAL A 334 12.94 -6.77 3.42
C VAL A 334 12.86 -5.73 4.53
N LEU A 335 13.90 -4.90 4.66
CA LEU A 335 13.94 -3.77 5.60
C LEU A 335 13.41 -2.49 4.96
N GLY A 336 13.68 -2.28 3.68
CA GLY A 336 13.31 -1.07 2.94
C GLY A 336 14.06 -0.95 1.62
N HIS A 337 14.15 0.27 1.11
CA HIS A 337 14.90 0.59 -0.11
C HIS A 337 15.68 1.89 0.04
N VAL A 338 16.68 2.08 -0.83
CA VAL A 338 17.48 3.30 -0.93
C VAL A 338 16.69 4.37 -1.69
N SER A 339 16.31 5.45 -1.03
CA SER A 339 15.52 6.53 -1.63
C SER A 339 16.39 7.62 -2.25
N SER A 340 17.58 7.87 -1.71
CA SER A 340 18.53 8.82 -2.29
C SER A 340 19.98 8.39 -2.04
N VAL A 341 20.88 8.75 -2.98
CA VAL A 341 22.32 8.50 -2.88
C VAL A 341 23.06 9.80 -3.13
N ARG A 342 23.94 10.19 -2.20
CA ARG A 342 24.85 11.32 -2.34
C ARG A 342 26.29 10.81 -2.18
N ASN A 343 27.12 11.12 -3.17
CA ASN A 343 28.56 10.85 -3.05
C ASN A 343 29.19 11.94 -2.18
N ALA A 344 29.99 11.55 -1.18
CA ALA A 344 30.72 12.49 -0.36
C ALA A 344 31.68 13.34 -1.21
N ILE A 345 31.68 14.65 -0.99
CA ILE A 345 32.68 15.55 -1.56
C ILE A 345 33.85 15.62 -0.57
N ASN A 346 35.04 15.20 -1.02
CA ASN A 346 36.37 15.61 -0.57
C ASN A 346 36.95 15.18 0.81
N ARG A 347 36.29 14.41 1.69
CA ARG A 347 36.98 13.94 2.94
C ARG A 347 36.80 12.48 3.36
N TYR A 348 35.70 11.83 3.02
CA TYR A 348 35.45 10.42 3.38
C TYR A 348 35.01 9.64 2.14
N PRO A 349 35.52 8.43 1.90
CA PRO A 349 35.18 7.61 0.73
C PRO A 349 33.77 7.01 0.82
N GLY A 350 32.94 7.52 1.72
CA GLY A 350 31.64 6.93 1.98
C GLY A 350 30.57 7.38 0.98
N GLN A 351 29.64 6.48 0.69
CA GLN A 351 28.36 6.85 0.07
C GLN A 351 27.39 7.21 1.20
N TYR A 352 26.79 8.41 1.08
CA TYR A 352 25.67 8.80 1.92
C TYR A 352 24.41 8.29 1.26
N ILE A 353 23.71 7.38 1.93
CA ILE A 353 22.43 6.87 1.45
C ILE A 353 21.33 7.25 2.42
N GLU A 354 20.16 7.49 1.86
CA GLU A 354 18.92 7.62 2.61
C GLU A 354 18.09 6.36 2.40
N VAL A 355 17.61 5.79 3.49
CA VAL A 355 16.86 4.55 3.53
C VAL A 355 15.42 4.84 3.92
N THR A 356 14.49 4.45 3.05
CA THR A 356 13.07 4.40 3.37
C THR A 356 12.73 3.00 3.84
N PHE A 357 12.53 2.87 5.16
CA PHE A 357 12.13 1.61 5.80
C PHE A 357 10.66 1.30 5.55
N ASN A 358 10.34 0.01 5.44
CA ASN A 358 8.95 -0.43 5.42
C ASN A 358 8.36 -0.45 6.84
N ASN A 359 7.04 -0.65 6.92
CA ASN A 359 6.29 -0.58 8.18
C ASN A 359 6.41 -1.84 9.05
N ARG A 360 7.47 -2.65 8.88
CA ARG A 360 7.65 -3.89 9.65
C ARG A 360 8.38 -3.64 10.98
N PRO A 361 8.10 -4.42 12.03
CA PRO A 361 8.74 -4.23 13.34
C PRO A 361 10.27 -4.30 13.30
N ILE A 362 10.83 -5.20 12.49
CA ILE A 362 12.28 -5.36 12.34
C ILE A 362 12.93 -4.10 11.74
N SER A 363 12.27 -3.52 10.73
CA SER A 363 12.71 -2.30 10.06
C SER A 363 12.67 -1.10 11.00
N PHE A 364 11.66 -1.03 11.87
CA PHE A 364 11.56 -0.01 12.91
C PHE A 364 12.73 -0.06 13.91
N GLN A 365 13.24 -1.25 14.24
CA GLN A 365 14.41 -1.39 15.12
C GLN A 365 15.68 -0.86 14.45
N TYR A 366 15.90 -1.20 13.18
CA TYR A 366 17.01 -0.65 12.41
C TYR A 366 16.92 0.87 12.29
N TYR A 367 15.73 1.41 12.01
CA TYR A 367 15.51 2.86 11.98
C TYR A 367 15.79 3.51 13.33
N LYS A 368 15.32 2.92 14.45
CA LYS A 368 15.57 3.45 15.80
C LYS A 368 17.06 3.48 16.15
N ASN A 369 17.81 2.47 15.71
CA ASN A 369 19.22 2.33 16.05
C ASN A 369 20.15 3.13 15.13
N TYR A 370 19.90 3.13 13.82
CA TYR A 370 20.81 3.71 12.83
C TYR A 370 20.26 4.96 12.13
N GLY A 371 18.96 5.26 12.30
CA GLY A 371 18.28 6.30 11.54
C GLY A 371 18.09 5.94 10.06
N ALA A 372 17.52 6.87 9.29
CA ALA A 372 17.36 6.74 7.84
C ALA A 372 18.62 7.13 7.04
N HIS A 373 19.59 7.82 7.65
CA HIS A 373 20.76 8.36 6.96
C HIS A 373 21.99 7.52 7.28
N TRP A 374 22.47 6.73 6.31
CA TRP A 374 23.61 5.85 6.51
C TRP A 374 24.84 6.35 5.76
N ILE A 375 26.00 6.18 6.40
CA ILE A 375 27.32 6.42 5.79
C ILE A 375 27.96 5.06 5.61
N LEU A 376 28.06 4.60 4.36
CA LEU A 376 28.63 3.31 3.98
C LEU A 376 29.95 3.51 3.24
N GLN A 377 30.85 2.53 3.24
CA GLN A 377 32.03 2.60 2.36
C GLN A 377 31.61 2.61 0.89
N ALA A 378 32.39 3.25 0.02
CA ALA A 378 32.16 3.15 -1.41
C ALA A 378 32.38 1.70 -1.88
N SER A 379 31.30 1.04 -2.27
CA SER A 379 31.36 -0.28 -2.92
C SER A 379 31.95 -0.16 -4.32
N ALA A 380 32.64 -1.21 -4.75
CA ALA A 380 33.11 -1.40 -6.11
C ALA A 380 31.94 -1.37 -7.11
N GLN A 381 30.74 -1.78 -6.69
CA GLN A 381 29.50 -1.52 -7.40
C GLN A 381 28.72 -0.37 -6.74
N PRO A 382 28.45 0.73 -7.45
CA PRO A 382 27.78 1.86 -6.83
C PRO A 382 26.34 1.49 -6.44
N ILE A 383 26.00 1.79 -5.18
CA ILE A 383 24.62 1.78 -4.70
C ILE A 383 23.83 2.85 -5.47
N ARG A 384 22.60 2.51 -5.86
CA ARG A 384 21.68 3.34 -6.62
C ARG A 384 20.38 3.54 -5.85
N GLN A 385 19.63 4.55 -6.25
CA GLN A 385 18.23 4.69 -5.85
C GLN A 385 17.46 3.43 -6.26
N ASN A 386 16.53 3.00 -5.39
CA ASN A 386 15.71 1.79 -5.47
C ASN A 386 16.45 0.46 -5.26
N ASP A 387 17.74 0.48 -4.89
CA ASP A 387 18.38 -0.72 -4.37
C ASP A 387 17.69 -1.12 -3.04
N ILE A 388 17.52 -2.42 -2.84
CA ILE A 388 16.75 -3.00 -1.73
C ILE A 388 17.69 -3.31 -0.58
N ILE A 389 17.25 -3.03 0.64
CA ILE A 389 17.96 -3.41 1.86
C ILE A 389 17.19 -4.55 2.50
N CYS A 390 17.83 -5.70 2.63
CA CYS A 390 17.27 -6.89 3.24
C CYS A 390 18.18 -7.45 4.32
N LEU A 391 17.61 -8.15 5.29
CA LEU A 391 18.35 -8.95 6.26
C LEU A 391 18.15 -10.42 5.92
N LEU A 392 19.22 -11.09 5.49
CA LEU A 392 19.19 -12.53 5.26
C LEU A 392 19.13 -13.26 6.60
N GLU A 393 18.42 -14.38 6.64
CA GLU A 393 18.23 -15.15 7.86
C GLU A 393 19.59 -15.62 8.40
N GLY A 394 19.84 -15.36 9.69
CA GLY A 394 21.10 -15.61 10.38
C GLY A 394 22.29 -14.73 10.01
N ALA A 395 22.17 -13.84 9.02
CA ALA A 395 23.16 -12.80 8.82
C ALA A 395 23.09 -11.77 9.97
N SER A 396 24.25 -11.30 10.44
CA SER A 396 24.30 -10.28 11.49
C SER A 396 24.11 -8.87 10.94
N ASN A 397 24.42 -8.66 9.65
CA ASN A 397 24.38 -7.38 8.98
C ASN A 397 23.41 -7.41 7.80
N PRO A 398 22.75 -6.28 7.47
CA PRO A 398 21.93 -6.18 6.27
C PRO A 398 22.75 -6.38 4.99
N THR A 399 22.08 -6.75 3.91
CA THR A 399 22.61 -6.88 2.55
C THR A 399 21.92 -5.86 1.65
N VAL A 400 22.67 -5.20 0.76
CA VAL A 400 22.09 -4.36 -0.30
C VAL A 400 22.04 -5.17 -1.59
N VAL A 401 20.83 -5.30 -2.14
CA VAL A 401 20.59 -6.07 -3.35
C VAL A 401 19.86 -5.24 -4.40
N ARG A 402 20.12 -5.52 -5.67
CA ARG A 402 19.42 -4.91 -6.80
C ARG A 402 18.50 -5.92 -7.44
N ALA A 403 17.24 -5.56 -7.62
CA ALA A 403 16.29 -6.42 -8.33
C ALA A 403 16.57 -6.44 -9.84
N PHE A 404 16.52 -7.64 -10.41
CA PHE A 404 16.53 -7.88 -11.86
C PHE A 404 15.23 -8.57 -12.27
N GLU A 405 15.15 -9.13 -13.48
CA GLU A 405 13.89 -9.71 -13.96
C GLU A 405 13.39 -10.91 -13.12
N ASP A 406 14.29 -11.77 -12.64
CA ASP A 406 13.99 -13.07 -12.00
C ASP A 406 14.98 -13.46 -10.88
N HIS A 407 15.72 -12.50 -10.35
CA HIS A 407 16.71 -12.69 -9.28
C HIS A 407 17.14 -11.34 -8.68
N PHE A 408 18.02 -11.38 -7.69
CA PHE A 408 18.65 -10.21 -7.12
C PHE A 408 20.17 -10.26 -7.25
N GLY A 409 20.79 -9.19 -7.72
CA GLY A 409 22.25 -9.05 -7.70
C GLY A 409 22.71 -8.44 -6.38
N ILE A 410 23.70 -9.04 -5.73
CA ILE A 410 24.29 -8.47 -4.51
C ILE A 410 25.18 -7.29 -4.89
N ILE A 411 24.88 -6.12 -4.34
CA ILE A 411 25.66 -4.88 -4.51
C ILE A 411 26.65 -4.69 -3.34
N MET A 412 26.19 -5.06 -2.13
CA MET A 412 26.99 -5.06 -0.90
C MET A 412 26.52 -6.23 -0.05
N ILE A 413 27.40 -7.21 0.19
CA ILE A 413 27.00 -8.47 0.83
C ILE A 413 26.69 -8.28 2.32
N ALA A 414 27.41 -7.38 3.00
CA ALA A 414 27.21 -7.06 4.40
C ALA A 414 27.42 -5.57 4.68
N VAL A 415 26.39 -4.91 5.17
CA VAL A 415 26.34 -3.47 5.42
C VAL A 415 26.71 -3.18 6.87
N ASN A 416 27.75 -2.38 7.07
CA ASN A 416 28.15 -1.85 8.37
C ASN A 416 27.81 -0.33 8.47
N PRO A 417 26.60 0.04 8.94
CA PRO A 417 26.22 1.44 9.05
C PRO A 417 27.03 2.14 10.16
N ARG A 418 27.79 3.18 9.80
CA ARG A 418 28.60 3.96 10.75
C ARG A 418 27.78 5.11 11.34
N GLN A 419 27.60 5.15 12.67
CA GLN A 419 27.02 6.29 13.36
C GLN A 419 28.03 7.44 13.54
N GLN A 420 27.59 8.69 13.41
CA GLN A 420 28.41 9.86 13.76
C GLN A 420 28.63 10.04 15.27
N ARG A 421 27.93 9.29 16.16
CA ARG A 421 27.93 9.59 17.61
C ARG A 421 28.27 8.47 18.59
N HIS A 422 28.39 7.20 18.20
CA HIS A 422 28.90 6.17 19.12
C HIS A 422 29.82 5.17 18.42
N LYS A 423 31.03 5.03 18.95
CA LYS A 423 31.99 3.98 18.60
C LYS A 423 31.57 2.69 19.30
N HIS A 424 31.38 1.63 18.50
CA HIS A 424 31.30 0.23 18.89
C HIS A 424 30.23 -0.14 19.93
N SER A 425 29.01 -0.38 19.45
CA SER A 425 28.16 -1.41 20.04
C SER A 425 27.66 -2.31 18.91
N SER A 426 28.04 -3.59 18.94
CA SER A 426 27.45 -4.62 18.10
C SER A 426 25.97 -4.73 18.44
N PHE A 427 25.10 -4.36 17.51
CA PHE A 427 23.67 -4.57 17.66
C PHE A 427 23.37 -6.05 17.42
N GLN A 428 22.97 -6.77 18.46
CA GLN A 428 22.35 -8.08 18.32
C GLN A 428 20.83 -7.89 18.29
N LEU A 429 20.19 -8.32 17.20
CA LEU A 429 18.73 -8.42 17.11
C LEU A 429 18.23 -9.40 18.18
N SER A 430 17.55 -8.88 19.20
CA SER A 430 16.99 -9.68 20.29
C SER A 430 15.55 -10.16 20.03
N MET A 431 15.13 -10.21 18.76
CA MET A 431 13.78 -10.65 18.37
C MET A 431 13.87 -11.94 17.58
N SER A 432 13.07 -12.95 17.95
CA SER A 432 12.76 -14.07 17.07
C SER A 432 11.92 -13.54 15.92
N PRO A 433 12.44 -13.50 14.68
CA PRO A 433 11.66 -13.00 13.57
C PRO A 433 10.46 -13.94 13.34
N THR A 434 9.28 -13.36 13.18
CA THR A 434 8.07 -14.14 12.88
C THR A 434 8.15 -14.63 11.43
N PRO A 435 7.93 -15.93 11.15
CA PRO A 435 8.10 -16.52 9.82
C PRO A 435 7.16 -15.92 8.75
N ASP A 436 6.08 -15.26 9.16
CA ASP A 436 5.05 -14.69 8.28
C ASP A 436 5.54 -13.65 7.24
N TYR A 437 6.79 -13.17 7.37
CA TYR A 437 7.33 -12.07 6.56
C TYR A 437 8.65 -12.38 5.84
N SER A 438 9.09 -13.64 5.91
CA SER A 438 10.31 -14.09 5.23
C SER A 438 10.02 -14.40 3.76
N HIS A 439 10.96 -14.04 2.88
CA HIS A 439 10.92 -14.38 1.45
C HIS A 439 12.13 -15.23 1.07
N GLU A 440 11.96 -16.09 0.07
CA GLU A 440 13.08 -16.79 -0.55
C GLU A 440 13.78 -15.86 -1.56
N PHE A 441 15.05 -15.57 -1.29
CA PHE A 441 15.91 -14.82 -2.18
C PHE A 441 16.77 -15.78 -3.02
N LEU A 442 16.75 -15.58 -4.34
CA LEU A 442 17.80 -16.04 -5.23
C LEU A 442 18.76 -14.88 -5.50
N LEU A 443 19.91 -14.92 -4.83
CA LEU A 443 20.94 -13.90 -4.91
C LEU A 443 22.05 -14.34 -5.86
N VAL A 444 22.51 -13.42 -6.70
CA VAL A 444 23.67 -13.61 -7.57
C VAL A 444 24.73 -12.59 -7.14
N TRP A 445 25.84 -13.07 -6.61
CA TRP A 445 26.99 -12.24 -6.30
C TRP A 445 28.05 -12.43 -7.38
N GLN A 446 28.07 -11.53 -8.35
CA GLN A 446 29.02 -11.54 -9.46
C GLN A 446 30.01 -10.40 -9.30
N TRP A 447 31.30 -10.74 -9.28
CA TRP A 447 32.37 -9.74 -9.26
C TRP A 447 32.65 -9.21 -10.67
N GLY A 448 32.84 -7.90 -10.79
CA GLY A 448 32.93 -7.18 -12.07
C GLY A 448 31.79 -6.19 -12.26
N LEU A 449 31.87 -5.38 -13.32
CA LEU A 449 30.82 -4.42 -13.67
C LEU A 449 29.60 -5.16 -14.21
N ILE A 450 28.50 -5.14 -13.46
CA ILE A 450 27.19 -5.47 -14.00
C ILE A 450 26.84 -4.36 -15.00
N SER A 451 26.98 -4.65 -16.29
CA SER A 451 26.61 -3.75 -17.37
C SER A 451 25.09 -3.64 -17.47
N GLY A 452 24.47 -2.91 -16.54
CA GLY A 452 23.15 -2.35 -16.77
C GLY A 452 23.32 -1.04 -17.50
N GLN A 453 22.94 -0.99 -18.79
CA GLN A 453 22.72 0.28 -19.48
C GLN A 453 21.91 1.21 -18.57
N HIS A 454 22.16 2.52 -18.63
CA HIS A 454 21.34 3.53 -17.97
C HIS A 454 19.90 3.45 -18.53
N SER A 455 19.12 2.47 -18.08
CA SER A 455 17.72 2.36 -18.39
C SER A 455 16.98 3.42 -17.58
N SER A 456 15.98 4.03 -18.21
CA SER A 456 15.05 5.00 -17.63
C SER A 456 14.69 4.69 -16.17
N LEU A 457 14.41 5.71 -15.36
CA LEU A 457 14.07 5.66 -13.91
C LEU A 457 13.02 4.61 -13.50
N LEU A 458 12.27 4.04 -14.45
CA LEU A 458 11.17 3.10 -14.23
C LEU A 458 11.43 1.67 -14.77
N GLN A 459 12.65 1.36 -15.25
CA GLN A 459 12.97 0.04 -15.82
C GLN A 459 14.07 -0.66 -15.03
N LEU A 460 13.80 -1.90 -14.58
CA LEU A 460 14.81 -2.77 -14.00
C LEU A 460 15.94 -3.04 -15.00
N PRO A 461 17.20 -3.17 -14.54
CA PRO A 461 18.29 -3.57 -15.40
C PRO A 461 18.03 -4.94 -16.02
N GLN A 462 18.37 -5.09 -17.31
CA GLN A 462 18.35 -6.38 -17.97
C GLN A 462 19.73 -7.03 -17.85
N MET A 463 19.76 -8.23 -17.27
CA MET A 463 20.94 -9.10 -17.27
C MET A 463 20.46 -10.53 -17.56
N GLU A 464 20.99 -11.13 -18.62
CA GLU A 464 20.73 -12.55 -18.90
C GLU A 464 21.59 -13.40 -17.97
N ILE A 465 20.98 -14.03 -16.96
CA ILE A 465 21.71 -14.99 -16.11
C ILE A 465 21.92 -16.34 -16.80
N ASN A 466 21.50 -16.51 -18.06
CA ASN A 466 21.52 -17.81 -18.73
C ASN A 466 22.94 -18.40 -18.87
N SER A 467 24.00 -17.59 -18.75
CA SER A 467 25.39 -18.06 -18.68
C SER A 467 25.85 -18.44 -17.27
N VAL A 468 25.21 -17.90 -16.23
CA VAL A 468 25.68 -17.92 -14.84
C VAL A 468 24.88 -18.89 -13.96
N VAL A 469 23.59 -19.08 -14.24
CA VAL A 469 22.69 -19.92 -13.45
C VAL A 469 22.62 -21.36 -14.00
N PRO A 470 22.55 -22.40 -13.14
CA PRO A 470 22.44 -23.79 -13.56
C PRO A 470 21.34 -24.07 -14.58
N ASP A 471 21.54 -25.04 -15.47
CA ASP A 471 20.58 -25.39 -16.53
C ASP A 471 19.17 -25.71 -15.99
N TYR A 472 19.08 -26.32 -14.81
CA TYR A 472 17.81 -26.64 -14.18
C TYR A 472 16.99 -25.39 -13.79
N LEU A 473 17.61 -24.21 -13.64
CA LEU A 473 16.95 -22.95 -13.31
C LEU A 473 16.61 -22.09 -14.54
N LYS A 474 16.99 -22.52 -15.75
CA LYS A 474 16.80 -21.78 -17.01
C LYS A 474 15.41 -21.95 -17.62
N THR A 475 14.60 -22.90 -17.14
CA THR A 475 13.28 -23.15 -17.71
C THR A 475 12.36 -21.94 -17.55
N ASN A 476 11.53 -21.67 -18.57
CA ASN A 476 10.63 -20.52 -18.55
C ASN A 476 9.66 -20.54 -17.36
N ALA A 477 9.22 -21.73 -16.92
CA ALA A 477 8.33 -21.88 -15.77
C ALA A 477 9.02 -21.43 -14.46
N ILE A 478 10.27 -21.86 -14.23
CA ILE A 478 11.04 -21.46 -13.05
C ILE A 478 11.36 -19.96 -13.09
N ARG A 479 11.61 -19.39 -14.28
CA ARG A 479 11.79 -17.94 -14.44
C ARG A 479 10.52 -17.17 -14.12
N ALA A 480 9.35 -17.66 -14.53
CA ALA A 480 8.06 -17.05 -14.18
C ALA A 480 7.80 -17.10 -12.67
N MET A 481 8.07 -18.25 -12.02
CA MET A 481 7.99 -18.38 -10.56
C MET A 481 8.92 -17.39 -9.83
N ARG A 482 10.18 -17.27 -10.27
CA ARG A 482 11.11 -16.33 -9.66
C ARG A 482 10.75 -14.86 -9.91
N SER A 483 10.19 -14.55 -11.07
CA SER A 483 9.65 -13.22 -11.39
C SER A 483 8.54 -12.83 -10.40
N PHE A 484 7.72 -13.80 -10.00
CA PHE A 484 6.69 -13.61 -8.97
C PHE A 484 7.31 -13.34 -7.59
N GLU A 485 8.32 -14.10 -7.17
CA GLU A 485 9.05 -13.84 -5.91
C GLU A 485 9.68 -12.44 -5.88
N VAL A 486 10.30 -12.03 -6.99
CA VAL A 486 10.86 -10.68 -7.12
C VAL A 486 9.78 -9.61 -6.93
N ALA A 487 8.60 -9.79 -7.52
CA ALA A 487 7.50 -8.83 -7.37
C ALA A 487 6.95 -8.75 -5.93
N LEU A 488 6.91 -9.88 -5.21
CA LEU A 488 6.51 -9.91 -3.80
C LEU A 488 7.50 -9.13 -2.92
N ILE A 489 8.79 -9.35 -3.10
CA ILE A 489 9.86 -8.65 -2.38
C ILE A 489 9.83 -7.15 -2.70
N LEU A 490 9.67 -6.77 -3.98
CA LEU A 490 9.58 -5.37 -4.38
C LEU A 490 8.36 -4.68 -3.77
N LYS A 491 7.21 -5.37 -3.68
CA LYS A 491 6.02 -4.82 -3.02
C LYS A 491 6.29 -4.44 -1.57
N ASP A 492 7.09 -5.23 -0.85
CA ASP A 492 7.46 -4.96 0.54
C ASP A 492 8.44 -3.80 0.73
N THR A 493 9.02 -3.27 -0.35
CA THR A 493 9.84 -2.04 -0.30
C THR A 493 8.99 -0.78 -0.13
N GLY A 494 7.72 -0.82 -0.52
CA GLY A 494 6.79 0.32 -0.48
C GLY A 494 6.70 1.14 -1.78
N ASP A 495 7.56 0.93 -2.78
CA ASP A 495 7.47 1.63 -4.08
C ASP A 495 6.44 0.95 -5.01
N LEU A 496 5.17 1.31 -4.82
CA LEU A 496 4.05 0.72 -5.57
C LEU A 496 4.10 1.00 -7.08
N LEU A 497 4.70 2.13 -7.50
CA LEU A 497 4.75 2.52 -8.91
C LEU A 497 5.74 1.66 -9.69
N MET A 498 6.94 1.45 -9.15
CA MET A 498 7.94 0.61 -9.79
C MET A 498 7.48 -0.86 -9.88
N VAL A 499 6.82 -1.35 -8.82
CA VAL A 499 6.23 -2.70 -8.79
C VAL A 499 5.14 -2.85 -9.86
N GLU A 500 4.26 -1.86 -10.03
CA GLU A 500 3.20 -1.91 -11.06
C GLU A 500 3.80 -2.02 -12.48
N VAL A 501 4.78 -1.18 -12.80
CA VAL A 501 5.41 -1.15 -14.13
C VAL A 501 6.07 -2.49 -14.44
N LYS A 502 6.78 -3.05 -13.46
CA LYS A 502 7.42 -4.37 -13.58
C LYS A 502 6.40 -5.49 -13.77
N LEU A 503 5.35 -5.55 -12.93
CA LEU A 503 4.32 -6.58 -13.01
C LEU A 503 3.59 -6.59 -14.35
N LYS A 504 3.23 -5.41 -14.90
CA LYS A 504 2.60 -5.34 -16.23
C LYS A 504 3.50 -5.91 -17.32
N LYS A 505 4.78 -5.52 -17.32
CA LYS A 505 5.78 -6.03 -18.29
C LYS A 505 5.94 -7.55 -18.18
N ASP A 506 5.96 -8.09 -16.97
CA ASP A 506 6.09 -9.54 -16.75
C ASP A 506 4.85 -10.29 -17.19
N ILE A 507 3.65 -9.79 -16.85
CA ILE A 507 2.38 -10.37 -17.28
C ILE A 507 2.34 -10.42 -18.81
N GLU A 508 2.62 -9.30 -19.51
CA GLU A 508 2.63 -9.27 -20.98
C GLU A 508 3.64 -10.26 -21.59
N LYS A 509 4.82 -10.39 -20.98
CA LYS A 509 5.87 -11.31 -21.44
C LYS A 509 5.45 -12.78 -21.27
N TRP A 510 4.93 -13.14 -20.11
CA TRP A 510 4.55 -14.50 -19.78
C TRP A 510 3.24 -14.92 -20.46
N GLU A 511 2.29 -13.99 -20.67
CA GLU A 511 1.06 -14.22 -21.44
C GLU A 511 1.37 -14.64 -22.89
N ARG A 512 2.41 -14.06 -23.51
CA ARG A 512 2.84 -14.46 -24.87
C ARG A 512 3.44 -15.86 -24.92
N LEU A 513 4.01 -16.35 -23.82
CA LEU A 513 4.72 -17.63 -23.79
C LEU A 513 3.84 -18.80 -23.32
N PHE A 514 2.95 -18.56 -22.35
CA PHE A 514 2.16 -19.60 -21.69
C PHE A 514 0.64 -19.45 -21.91
N GLY A 515 0.17 -18.34 -22.48
CA GLY A 515 -1.25 -18.02 -22.61
C GLY A 515 -1.83 -17.35 -21.37
N ILE A 516 -2.98 -16.68 -21.50
CA ILE A 516 -3.57 -15.78 -20.47
C ILE A 516 -4.01 -16.52 -19.19
N ASP A 517 -4.31 -17.81 -19.32
CA ASP A 517 -4.84 -18.67 -18.26
C ASP A 517 -3.74 -19.46 -17.51
N ASP A 518 -2.45 -19.18 -17.71
CA ASP A 518 -1.39 -19.88 -16.98
C ASP A 518 -1.38 -19.55 -15.47
N ILE A 519 -1.19 -20.56 -14.63
CA ILE A 519 -1.23 -20.44 -13.17
C ILE A 519 -0.24 -19.40 -12.61
N HIS A 520 0.92 -19.23 -13.23
CA HIS A 520 1.94 -18.28 -12.79
C HIS A 520 1.54 -16.84 -13.11
N ILE A 521 0.85 -16.63 -14.24
CA ILE A 521 0.32 -15.32 -14.64
C ILE A 521 -0.83 -14.93 -13.72
N LEU A 522 -1.71 -15.87 -13.38
CA LEU A 522 -2.78 -15.63 -12.42
C LEU A 522 -2.20 -15.17 -11.07
N SER A 523 -1.11 -15.78 -10.61
CA SER A 523 -0.40 -15.33 -9.40
C SER A 523 0.18 -13.92 -9.54
N LEU A 524 0.80 -13.56 -10.69
CA LEU A 524 1.28 -12.19 -10.94
C LEU A 524 0.15 -11.15 -10.97
N LYS A 525 -0.99 -11.49 -11.59
CA LYS A 525 -2.20 -10.65 -11.62
C LYS A 525 -2.75 -10.41 -10.22
N GLU A 526 -2.67 -11.38 -9.31
CA GLU A 526 -3.05 -11.16 -7.90
C GLU A 526 -2.15 -10.17 -7.17
N VAL A 527 -0.84 -10.23 -7.40
CA VAL A 527 0.10 -9.24 -6.80
C VAL A 527 -0.22 -7.85 -7.34
N LEU A 528 -0.46 -7.74 -8.66
CA LEU A 528 -0.84 -6.47 -9.29
C LEU A 528 -2.15 -5.93 -8.72
N ALA A 529 -3.15 -6.79 -8.49
CA ALA A 529 -4.39 -6.39 -7.85
C ALA A 529 -4.16 -5.87 -6.43
N SER A 530 -3.27 -6.51 -5.66
CA SER A 530 -2.89 -5.99 -4.35
C SER A 530 -2.15 -4.65 -4.42
N VAL A 531 -1.35 -4.39 -5.46
CA VAL A 531 -0.70 -3.09 -5.68
C VAL A 531 -1.75 -2.02 -6.02
N TYR A 532 -2.74 -2.34 -6.85
CA TYR A 532 -3.90 -1.46 -7.10
C TYR A 532 -4.68 -1.15 -5.84
N TRP A 533 -4.86 -2.15 -4.97
CA TRP A 533 -5.48 -1.97 -3.67
C TRP A 533 -4.73 -0.95 -2.82
N SER A 534 -3.43 -1.16 -2.62
CA SER A 534 -2.57 -0.26 -1.85
C SER A 534 -2.44 1.15 -2.47
N SER A 535 -2.71 1.29 -3.77
CA SER A 535 -2.71 2.58 -4.50
C SER A 535 -4.08 3.28 -4.51
N ASN A 536 -5.06 2.82 -3.72
CA ASN A 536 -6.45 3.32 -3.73
C ASN A 536 -7.22 3.18 -5.06
N ARG A 537 -6.78 2.27 -5.95
CA ARG A 537 -7.44 1.97 -7.23
C ARG A 537 -8.32 0.72 -7.10
N TRP A 538 -9.28 0.76 -6.19
CA TRP A 538 -10.07 -0.42 -5.76
C TRP A 538 -10.80 -1.11 -6.91
N LYS A 539 -11.43 -0.35 -7.82
CA LYS A 539 -12.12 -0.93 -8.99
C LYS A 539 -11.20 -1.73 -9.91
N MET A 540 -9.96 -1.29 -10.09
CA MET A 540 -8.98 -2.02 -10.91
C MET A 540 -8.54 -3.31 -10.21
N ALA A 541 -8.35 -3.27 -8.89
CA ALA A 541 -8.03 -4.44 -8.08
C ALA A 541 -9.16 -5.47 -8.11
N GLU A 542 -10.42 -5.03 -7.92
CA GLU A 542 -11.62 -5.87 -7.95
C GLU A 542 -11.76 -6.59 -9.29
N ASN A 543 -11.73 -5.84 -10.40
CA ASN A 543 -11.87 -6.42 -11.73
C ASN A 543 -10.81 -7.49 -12.01
N LEU A 544 -9.56 -7.21 -11.62
CA LEU A 544 -8.44 -8.13 -11.83
C LEU A 544 -8.55 -9.38 -10.96
N LEU A 545 -8.98 -9.26 -9.69
CA LEU A 545 -9.23 -10.42 -8.82
C LEU A 545 -10.39 -11.27 -9.33
N LEU A 546 -11.46 -10.65 -9.83
CA LEU A 546 -12.59 -11.38 -10.42
C LEU A 546 -12.18 -12.16 -11.68
N GLU A 547 -11.34 -11.57 -12.54
CA GLU A 547 -10.74 -12.26 -13.68
C GLU A 547 -9.93 -13.48 -13.23
N VAL A 548 -9.03 -13.29 -12.26
CA VAL A 548 -8.20 -14.38 -11.70
C VAL A 548 -9.05 -15.49 -11.10
N ILE A 549 -10.07 -15.15 -10.32
CA ILE A 549 -10.96 -16.14 -9.68
C ILE A 549 -11.68 -16.96 -10.77
N ARG A 550 -12.20 -16.33 -11.82
CA ARG A 550 -12.88 -17.05 -12.91
C ARG A 550 -11.93 -18.01 -13.63
N ALA A 551 -10.71 -17.57 -13.95
CA ALA A 551 -9.71 -18.40 -14.60
C ALA A 551 -9.29 -19.58 -13.69
N ARG A 552 -8.95 -19.34 -12.42
CA ARG A 552 -8.60 -20.42 -11.46
C ARG A 552 -9.76 -21.38 -11.20
N GLN A 553 -11.00 -20.90 -11.16
CA GLN A 553 -12.19 -21.75 -11.03
C GLN A 553 -12.34 -22.71 -12.21
N TYR A 554 -12.03 -22.25 -13.42
CA TYR A 554 -12.07 -23.07 -14.63
C TYR A 554 -10.94 -24.11 -14.66
N LEU A 555 -9.72 -23.71 -14.28
CA LEU A 555 -8.52 -24.57 -14.39
C LEU A 555 -8.33 -25.54 -13.22
N GLN A 556 -8.49 -25.06 -11.99
CA GLN A 556 -8.15 -25.80 -10.75
C GLN A 556 -9.41 -26.23 -9.98
N GLY A 557 -10.58 -25.65 -10.29
CA GLY A 557 -11.84 -25.93 -9.63
C GLY A 557 -12.21 -24.90 -8.55
N LYS A 558 -13.47 -24.95 -8.10
CA LYS A 558 -14.07 -23.95 -7.20
C LYS A 558 -13.52 -23.96 -5.76
N CYS A 559 -13.06 -25.13 -5.30
CA CYS A 559 -12.59 -25.39 -3.94
C CYS A 559 -11.07 -25.60 -3.86
N HIS A 560 -10.34 -25.38 -4.96
CA HIS A 560 -8.88 -25.45 -4.92
C HIS A 560 -8.33 -24.39 -3.96
N GLN A 561 -7.28 -24.73 -3.20
CA GLN A 561 -6.70 -23.85 -2.18
C GLN A 561 -6.35 -22.46 -2.75
N ASP A 562 -5.77 -22.41 -3.95
CA ASP A 562 -5.43 -21.14 -4.61
C ASP A 562 -6.66 -20.34 -5.03
N THR A 563 -7.73 -20.99 -5.50
CA THR A 563 -9.00 -20.33 -5.82
C THR A 563 -9.62 -19.75 -4.55
N LEU A 564 -9.58 -20.49 -3.45
CA LEU A 564 -10.06 -20.02 -2.15
C LEU A 564 -9.21 -18.85 -1.64
N ASN A 565 -7.88 -18.91 -1.81
CA ASN A 565 -6.96 -17.82 -1.47
C ASN A 565 -7.26 -16.55 -2.30
N SER A 566 -7.54 -16.67 -3.60
CA SER A 566 -7.96 -15.54 -4.45
C SER A 566 -9.26 -14.90 -3.95
N LYS A 567 -10.27 -15.73 -3.66
CA LYS A 567 -11.55 -15.28 -3.11
C LYS A 567 -11.38 -14.65 -1.73
N MET A 568 -10.49 -15.18 -0.90
CA MET A 568 -10.14 -14.61 0.40
C MET A 568 -9.49 -13.23 0.26
N LYS A 569 -8.61 -13.02 -0.73
CA LYS A 569 -8.02 -11.71 -1.03
C LYS A 569 -9.09 -10.71 -1.45
N LEU A 570 -10.03 -11.11 -2.32
CA LEU A 570 -11.16 -10.26 -2.71
C LEU A 570 -12.10 -9.98 -1.54
N ALA A 571 -12.31 -10.96 -0.65
CA ALA A 571 -13.11 -10.77 0.54
C ALA A 571 -12.49 -9.74 1.49
N ASN A 572 -11.17 -9.85 1.73
CA ASN A 572 -10.45 -8.86 2.53
C ASN A 572 -10.55 -7.45 1.93
N ALA A 573 -10.48 -7.34 0.60
CA ALA A 573 -10.66 -6.07 -0.09
C ALA A 573 -12.02 -5.42 0.24
N TYR A 574 -13.16 -6.08 0.04
CA TYR A 574 -14.44 -5.43 0.34
C TYR A 574 -14.63 -5.11 1.83
N ILE A 575 -14.09 -5.94 2.75
CA ILE A 575 -14.14 -5.64 4.19
C ILE A 575 -13.35 -4.36 4.48
N ASP A 576 -12.14 -4.24 3.94
CA ASP A 576 -11.31 -3.05 4.14
C ASP A 576 -11.98 -1.79 3.54
N GLU A 577 -12.64 -1.89 2.38
CA GLU A 577 -13.45 -0.80 1.79
C GLU A 577 -14.60 -0.37 2.71
N GLU A 578 -15.39 -1.32 3.24
CA GLU A 578 -16.53 -1.01 4.12
C GLU A 578 -16.05 -0.41 5.45
N VAL A 579 -14.95 -0.93 6.03
CA VAL A 579 -14.33 -0.39 7.25
C VAL A 579 -13.84 1.05 7.05
N LEU A 580 -13.20 1.36 5.92
CA LEU A 580 -12.77 2.72 5.58
C LEU A 580 -13.96 3.66 5.37
N SER A 581 -15.05 3.16 4.79
CA SER A 581 -16.26 3.96 4.56
C SER A 581 -17.05 4.27 5.84
N ARG A 582 -17.01 3.37 6.85
CA ARG A 582 -17.86 3.42 8.05
C ARG A 582 -17.11 2.97 9.31
N PRO A 583 -16.30 3.85 9.91
CA PRO A 583 -15.46 3.49 11.06
C PRO A 583 -16.25 3.06 12.31
N SER A 584 -17.51 3.50 12.45
CA SER A 584 -18.37 3.14 13.59
C SER A 584 -18.73 1.65 13.69
N ARG A 585 -18.54 0.87 12.61
CA ARG A 585 -18.83 -0.58 12.54
C ARG A 585 -17.56 -1.43 12.44
N ALA A 586 -16.38 -0.82 12.53
CA ALA A 586 -15.10 -1.46 12.24
C ALA A 586 -14.79 -2.64 13.18
N GLU A 587 -15.20 -2.57 14.45
CA GLU A 587 -14.91 -3.61 15.45
C GLU A 587 -15.73 -4.89 15.20
N GLN A 588 -17.01 -4.73 14.85
CA GLN A 588 -17.91 -5.83 14.48
C GLN A 588 -17.47 -6.50 13.16
N LEU A 589 -17.07 -5.70 12.16
CA LEU A 589 -16.54 -6.20 10.88
C LEU A 589 -15.21 -6.95 11.05
N ARG A 590 -14.38 -6.60 12.04
CA ARG A 590 -13.13 -7.32 12.35
C ARG A 590 -13.39 -8.69 12.99
N GLY A 591 -14.37 -8.81 13.90
CA GLY A 591 -14.76 -10.11 14.48
C GLY A 591 -15.36 -11.05 13.43
N PHE A 592 -16.24 -10.51 12.57
CA PHE A 592 -16.78 -11.25 11.43
C PHE A 592 -15.69 -11.66 10.42
N ARG A 593 -14.69 -10.80 10.19
CA ARG A 593 -13.54 -11.11 9.33
C ARG A 593 -12.82 -12.38 9.77
N THR A 594 -12.53 -12.54 11.07
CA THR A 594 -11.86 -13.75 11.57
C THR A 594 -12.69 -15.01 11.36
N GLU A 595 -13.99 -14.96 11.64
CA GLU A 595 -14.91 -16.09 11.47
C GLU A 595 -15.07 -16.49 9.98
N LEU A 596 -15.18 -15.51 9.09
CA LEU A 596 -15.24 -15.74 7.65
C LEU A 596 -13.94 -16.35 7.11
N LEU A 597 -12.78 -15.86 7.58
CA LEU A 597 -11.47 -16.37 7.17
C LEU A 597 -11.27 -17.83 7.62
N GLU A 598 -11.69 -18.18 8.83
CA GLU A 598 -11.67 -19.56 9.32
C GLU A 598 -12.63 -20.45 8.51
N THR A 599 -13.82 -19.95 8.20
CA THR A 599 -14.80 -20.67 7.37
C THR A 599 -14.24 -20.96 5.97
N ILE A 600 -13.63 -19.97 5.30
CA ILE A 600 -13.03 -20.14 3.97
C ILE A 600 -11.87 -21.16 4.04
N LYS A 601 -11.01 -21.07 5.05
CA LYS A 601 -9.83 -21.95 5.23
C LYS A 601 -10.18 -23.40 5.59
N SER A 602 -11.22 -23.62 6.40
CA SER A 602 -11.56 -24.95 6.96
C SER A 602 -12.34 -25.87 6.01
N ASP A 603 -12.61 -25.43 4.79
CA ASP A 603 -13.53 -26.06 3.83
C ASP A 603 -14.91 -26.47 4.39
N SER A 604 -15.30 -25.87 5.52
CA SER A 604 -16.55 -26.18 6.20
C SER A 604 -17.76 -25.53 5.50
N ARG A 605 -18.95 -26.12 5.73
CA ARG A 605 -20.24 -25.51 5.33
C ARG A 605 -20.33 -24.14 5.98
N ILE A 606 -20.74 -23.14 5.20
CA ILE A 606 -20.95 -21.79 5.72
C ILE A 606 -22.07 -21.87 6.76
N ALA A 607 -21.75 -21.59 8.02
CA ALA A 607 -22.75 -21.55 9.07
C ALA A 607 -23.77 -20.44 8.79
N GLU A 608 -25.03 -20.68 9.12
CA GLU A 608 -26.11 -19.72 8.93
C GLU A 608 -25.82 -18.36 9.58
N GLY A 609 -25.21 -18.37 10.78
CA GLY A 609 -24.80 -17.15 11.48
C GLY A 609 -23.85 -16.27 10.67
N VAL A 610 -22.93 -16.85 9.89
CA VAL A 610 -22.01 -16.12 9.01
C VAL A 610 -22.76 -15.47 7.85
N MET A 611 -23.77 -16.16 7.29
CA MET A 611 -24.60 -15.60 6.21
C MET A 611 -25.56 -14.52 6.70
N VAL A 612 -26.10 -14.66 7.91
CA VAL A 612 -26.92 -13.63 8.57
C VAL A 612 -26.08 -12.38 8.82
N GLN A 613 -24.89 -12.51 9.40
CA GLN A 613 -23.98 -11.38 9.60
C GLN A 613 -23.58 -10.73 8.26
N ALA A 614 -23.30 -11.53 7.22
CA ALA A 614 -23.01 -11.00 5.89
C ALA A 614 -24.19 -10.20 5.30
N ALA A 615 -25.41 -10.71 5.47
CA ALA A 615 -26.62 -10.03 5.06
C ALA A 615 -26.83 -8.70 5.81
N GLU A 616 -26.47 -8.63 7.09
CA GLU A 616 -26.64 -7.41 7.90
C GLU A 616 -25.59 -6.34 7.60
N TYR A 617 -24.33 -6.72 7.46
CA TYR A 617 -23.21 -5.77 7.50
C TYR A 617 -22.53 -5.50 6.16
N LEU A 618 -22.62 -6.41 5.18
CA LEU A 618 -21.83 -6.31 3.93
C LEU A 618 -22.62 -5.72 2.77
N ASP A 619 -21.98 -5.45 1.63
CA ASP A 619 -22.65 -5.01 0.41
C ASP A 619 -23.11 -6.20 -0.47
N GLU A 620 -23.81 -5.91 -1.57
CA GLU A 620 -24.31 -6.93 -2.51
C GLU A 620 -23.18 -7.71 -3.20
N ARG A 621 -22.04 -7.07 -3.45
CA ARG A 621 -20.88 -7.68 -4.13
C ARG A 621 -20.26 -8.78 -3.28
N MET A 622 -20.01 -8.49 -2.00
CA MET A 622 -19.51 -9.49 -1.05
C MET A 622 -20.54 -10.60 -0.81
N PHE A 623 -21.82 -10.24 -0.67
CA PHE A 623 -22.88 -11.23 -0.47
C PHE A 623 -22.94 -12.24 -1.63
N LYS A 624 -22.80 -11.76 -2.87
CA LYS A 624 -22.69 -12.64 -4.05
C LYS A 624 -21.45 -13.52 -4.05
N LEU A 625 -20.29 -12.98 -3.65
CA LEU A 625 -19.04 -13.75 -3.55
C LEU A 625 -19.18 -14.93 -2.59
N LEU A 626 -19.81 -14.71 -1.42
CA LEU A 626 -20.05 -15.74 -0.42
C LEU A 626 -20.97 -16.85 -0.93
N LEU A 627 -22.07 -16.49 -1.60
CA LEU A 627 -22.99 -17.47 -2.20
C LEU A 627 -22.32 -18.30 -3.33
N GLY A 628 -21.41 -17.66 -4.08
CA GLY A 628 -20.62 -18.27 -5.16
C GLY A 628 -19.46 -19.17 -4.70
N LEU A 629 -19.19 -19.29 -3.39
CA LEU A 629 -18.19 -20.23 -2.85
C LEU A 629 -18.57 -21.70 -3.03
N GLY A 630 -19.82 -22.01 -3.42
CA GLY A 630 -20.20 -23.33 -3.92
C GLY A 630 -20.26 -24.44 -2.86
N ARG A 631 -20.40 -24.09 -1.57
CA ARG A 631 -20.54 -25.08 -0.48
C ARG A 631 -22.02 -25.37 -0.22
N ASP A 632 -22.34 -26.63 0.08
CA ASP A 632 -23.70 -27.18 0.09
C ASP A 632 -24.66 -26.47 1.06
N SER A 633 -25.85 -26.15 0.52
CA SER A 633 -27.09 -25.68 1.16
C SER A 633 -26.92 -24.88 2.46
N VAL A 634 -26.71 -23.57 2.35
CA VAL A 634 -27.17 -22.67 3.43
C VAL A 634 -28.70 -22.70 3.35
N PRO A 635 -29.42 -23.24 4.33
CA PRO A 635 -30.87 -23.21 4.31
C PRO A 635 -31.32 -21.75 4.28
N VAL A 636 -32.25 -21.41 3.39
CA VAL A 636 -32.90 -20.09 3.42
C VAL A 636 -33.88 -20.11 4.60
N THR A 637 -33.41 -19.60 5.73
CA THR A 637 -34.17 -19.51 6.98
C THR A 637 -34.84 -18.14 7.13
N ASN A 638 -35.79 -18.06 8.06
CA ASN A 638 -36.51 -16.83 8.35
C ASN A 638 -35.54 -15.73 8.85
N ASP A 639 -34.51 -16.12 9.59
CA ASP A 639 -33.52 -15.20 10.15
C ASP A 639 -32.63 -14.59 9.07
N LEU A 640 -32.21 -15.37 8.06
CA LEU A 640 -31.49 -14.85 6.90
C LEU A 640 -32.37 -13.90 6.07
N VAL A 641 -33.64 -14.24 5.84
CA VAL A 641 -34.59 -13.39 5.12
C VAL A 641 -34.83 -12.08 5.87
N LYS A 642 -35.01 -12.12 7.19
CA LYS A 642 -35.16 -10.93 8.06
C LYS A 642 -33.91 -10.04 8.02
N ALA A 643 -32.72 -10.63 8.08
CA ALA A 643 -31.46 -9.91 8.03
C ALA A 643 -31.25 -9.16 6.69
N ILE A 644 -31.56 -9.82 5.57
CA ILE A 644 -31.50 -9.21 4.23
C ILE A 644 -32.55 -8.10 4.10
N SER A 645 -33.76 -8.35 4.60
CA SER A 645 -34.93 -7.49 4.49
C SER A 645 -34.89 -6.28 5.44
N LYS A 646 -33.72 -5.74 5.78
CA LYS A 646 -33.63 -4.47 6.53
C LYS A 646 -33.74 -3.27 5.55
N PRO A 647 -34.42 -2.17 5.93
CA PRO A 647 -35.07 -1.21 5.01
C PRO A 647 -34.17 -0.36 4.10
N THR A 648 -32.85 -0.57 4.08
CA THR A 648 -31.94 0.28 3.30
C THR A 648 -31.28 -0.41 2.10
N ARG A 649 -31.17 -1.75 2.05
CA ARG A 649 -30.39 -2.48 1.02
C ARG A 649 -30.85 -3.93 0.74
N GLY A 650 -32.11 -4.26 1.01
CA GLY A 650 -32.59 -5.65 0.91
C GLY A 650 -32.85 -6.15 -0.51
N ASP A 651 -33.25 -5.27 -1.44
CA ASP A 651 -33.74 -5.68 -2.78
C ASP A 651 -32.68 -6.44 -3.61
N GLY A 652 -31.47 -5.89 -3.76
CA GLY A 652 -30.43 -6.53 -4.57
C GLY A 652 -29.84 -7.79 -3.93
N LYS A 653 -29.65 -7.80 -2.60
CA LYS A 653 -29.22 -9.01 -1.87
C LYS A 653 -30.25 -10.14 -1.96
N MET A 654 -31.53 -9.81 -1.83
CA MET A 654 -32.61 -10.77 -1.97
C MET A 654 -32.68 -11.29 -3.42
N LEU A 655 -32.51 -10.42 -4.41
CA LEU A 655 -32.44 -10.83 -5.82
C LEU A 655 -31.28 -11.81 -6.06
N ILE A 656 -30.08 -11.53 -5.54
CA ILE A 656 -28.91 -12.43 -5.66
C ILE A 656 -29.20 -13.80 -5.02
N LEU A 657 -29.82 -13.83 -3.84
CA LEU A 657 -30.18 -15.07 -3.16
C LEU A 657 -31.18 -15.90 -4.00
N LEU A 658 -32.20 -15.24 -4.56
CA LEU A 658 -33.22 -15.86 -5.40
C LEU A 658 -32.69 -16.31 -6.77
N GLU A 659 -31.71 -15.60 -7.34
CA GLU A 659 -31.11 -15.91 -8.63
C GLU A 659 -30.17 -17.12 -8.57
N GLU A 660 -29.23 -17.13 -7.64
CA GLU A 660 -28.11 -18.07 -7.61
C GLU A 660 -28.45 -19.44 -7.03
N ARG A 661 -29.44 -19.55 -6.13
CA ARG A 661 -29.74 -20.83 -5.44
C ARG A 661 -31.17 -21.30 -5.58
N GLY A 662 -32.14 -20.40 -5.67
CA GLY A 662 -33.56 -20.76 -5.54
C GLY A 662 -33.85 -21.26 -4.12
N MET A 663 -34.98 -20.85 -3.52
CA MET A 663 -35.35 -21.37 -2.19
C MET A 663 -35.80 -22.84 -2.34
N ASP A 664 -35.08 -23.78 -1.73
CA ASP A 664 -35.44 -25.21 -1.67
C ASP A 664 -36.37 -25.54 -0.48
N SER A 665 -36.49 -24.64 0.51
CA SER A 665 -37.38 -24.77 1.67
C SER A 665 -38.82 -24.32 1.37
N GLU A 666 -39.80 -24.89 2.07
CA GLU A 666 -41.19 -24.39 2.07
C GLU A 666 -41.21 -22.93 2.53
N MET A 667 -41.68 -22.03 1.65
CA MET A 667 -41.82 -20.62 1.98
C MET A 667 -42.90 -20.43 3.05
N THR A 668 -42.50 -19.87 4.20
CA THR A 668 -43.47 -19.47 5.22
C THR A 668 -44.12 -18.13 4.83
N GLU A 669 -45.35 -17.93 5.29
CA GLU A 669 -46.07 -16.67 5.09
C GLU A 669 -45.30 -15.47 5.65
N GLU A 670 -44.63 -15.65 6.80
CA GLU A 670 -43.76 -14.63 7.40
C GLU A 670 -42.62 -14.19 6.46
N MET A 671 -41.94 -15.14 5.79
CA MET A 671 -40.85 -14.80 4.86
C MET A 671 -41.35 -13.94 3.70
N VAL A 672 -42.53 -14.26 3.16
CA VAL A 672 -43.15 -13.49 2.07
C VAL A 672 -43.50 -12.08 2.55
N GLN A 673 -44.05 -11.94 3.75
CA GLN A 673 -44.37 -10.65 4.34
C GLN A 673 -43.11 -9.80 4.57
N PHE A 674 -42.00 -10.38 5.07
CA PHE A 674 -40.75 -9.65 5.26
C PHE A 674 -40.17 -9.12 3.94
N ILE A 675 -40.21 -9.94 2.87
CA ILE A 675 -39.79 -9.55 1.52
C ILE A 675 -40.70 -8.43 0.99
N ALA A 676 -42.02 -8.61 1.11
CA ALA A 676 -43.01 -7.65 0.65
C ALA A 676 -42.86 -6.28 1.34
N LYS A 677 -42.60 -6.27 2.65
CA LYS A 677 -42.45 -5.05 3.44
C LYS A 677 -41.18 -4.28 3.11
N ASN A 678 -40.05 -4.98 2.97
CA ASN A 678 -38.73 -4.31 3.01
C ASN A 678 -37.88 -4.46 1.74
N CYS A 679 -38.19 -5.38 0.83
CA CYS A 679 -37.50 -5.49 -0.46
C CYS A 679 -38.25 -4.73 -1.55
N GLY A 680 -37.60 -4.47 -2.69
CA GLY A 680 -38.19 -3.75 -3.81
C GLY A 680 -38.94 -4.67 -4.78
N ARG A 681 -39.44 -4.07 -5.87
CA ARG A 681 -40.22 -4.76 -6.90
C ARG A 681 -39.44 -5.87 -7.61
N ASN A 682 -38.11 -5.78 -7.71
CA ASN A 682 -37.31 -6.74 -8.46
C ASN A 682 -37.17 -8.08 -7.72
N ALA A 683 -36.91 -8.04 -6.41
CA ALA A 683 -36.96 -9.23 -5.56
C ALA A 683 -38.34 -9.88 -5.61
N MET A 684 -39.41 -9.07 -5.50
CA MET A 684 -40.80 -9.56 -5.56
C MET A 684 -41.14 -10.19 -6.93
N ARG A 685 -40.67 -9.59 -8.04
CA ARG A 685 -40.85 -10.13 -9.39
C ARG A 685 -40.15 -11.47 -9.56
N SER A 686 -38.91 -11.58 -9.12
CA SER A 686 -38.13 -12.83 -9.20
C SER A 686 -38.77 -13.94 -8.35
N LEU A 687 -39.25 -13.60 -7.15
CA LEU A 687 -40.01 -14.49 -6.28
C LEU A 687 -41.27 -15.04 -6.98
N MET A 688 -42.07 -14.15 -7.58
CA MET A 688 -43.28 -14.52 -8.30
C MET A 688 -43.00 -15.34 -9.56
N GLN A 689 -41.98 -15.00 -10.34
CA GLN A 689 -41.62 -15.75 -11.55
C GLN A 689 -41.14 -17.17 -11.26
N LYS A 690 -40.35 -17.36 -10.18
CA LYS A 690 -39.75 -18.66 -9.87
C LYS A 690 -40.63 -19.55 -8.99
N ARG A 691 -41.52 -18.98 -8.16
CA ARG A 691 -42.24 -19.72 -7.08
C ARG A 691 -43.71 -19.30 -6.89
N SER A 692 -44.41 -18.84 -7.93
CA SER A 692 -45.84 -18.43 -7.84
C SER A 692 -46.77 -19.48 -7.22
N ALA A 693 -46.47 -20.77 -7.34
CA ALA A 693 -47.30 -21.86 -6.81
C ALA A 693 -47.24 -22.02 -5.27
N HIS A 694 -46.22 -21.45 -4.62
CA HIS A 694 -46.00 -21.57 -3.17
C HIS A 694 -46.32 -20.29 -2.39
N VAL A 695 -46.60 -19.18 -3.08
CA VAL A 695 -47.00 -17.92 -2.47
C VAL A 695 -48.52 -17.91 -2.32
N LYS A 696 -49.01 -18.14 -1.09
CA LYS A 696 -50.42 -17.90 -0.77
C LYS A 696 -50.64 -16.40 -0.62
N ILE A 697 -51.57 -15.85 -1.39
CA ILE A 697 -51.99 -14.45 -1.25
C ILE A 697 -52.99 -14.41 -0.08
N THR A 698 -52.56 -13.86 1.06
CA THR A 698 -53.40 -13.67 2.25
C THR A 698 -53.76 -12.19 2.41
N SER A 699 -54.79 -11.89 3.21
CA SER A 699 -55.17 -10.52 3.55
C SER A 699 -54.03 -9.77 4.23
N GLU A 700 -53.27 -10.45 5.09
CA GLU A 700 -52.13 -9.88 5.81
C GLU A 700 -50.95 -9.52 4.89
N LEU A 701 -50.69 -10.36 3.88
CA LEU A 701 -49.71 -10.06 2.85
C LEU A 701 -50.13 -8.86 1.99
N LEU A 702 -51.41 -8.76 1.65
CA LEU A 702 -51.93 -7.63 0.89
C LEU A 702 -51.80 -6.33 1.69
N LYS A 703 -52.19 -6.35 2.98
CA LYS A 703 -52.01 -5.22 3.91
C LYS A 703 -50.56 -4.73 3.94
N THR A 704 -49.62 -5.65 4.14
CA THR A 704 -48.18 -5.36 4.19
C THR A 704 -47.66 -4.68 2.91
N ILE A 705 -48.23 -5.04 1.74
CA ILE A 705 -47.83 -4.46 0.46
C ILE A 705 -48.41 -3.07 0.26
N VAL A 706 -49.67 -2.90 0.67
CA VAL A 706 -50.41 -1.64 0.61
C VAL A 706 -49.75 -0.55 1.46
N GLU A 707 -49.14 -0.89 2.59
CA GLU A 707 -48.35 0.04 3.42
C GLU A 707 -47.09 0.57 2.70
N GLY A 708 -46.58 -0.14 1.70
CA GLY A 708 -45.26 0.10 1.10
C GLY A 708 -45.19 1.22 0.07
N ARG A 709 -43.97 1.70 -0.19
CA ARG A 709 -43.68 2.72 -1.23
C ARG A 709 -43.98 2.26 -2.66
N GLU A 710 -43.64 1.01 -2.97
CA GLU A 710 -43.80 0.40 -4.31
C GLU A 710 -45.06 -0.49 -4.40
N ALA A 711 -46.11 -0.12 -3.65
CA ALA A 711 -47.32 -0.91 -3.48
C ALA A 711 -48.03 -1.23 -4.81
N ILE A 712 -48.15 -0.27 -5.74
CA ILE A 712 -48.81 -0.48 -7.04
C ILE A 712 -48.13 -1.59 -7.83
N GLU A 713 -46.81 -1.48 -8.05
CA GLU A 713 -46.08 -2.42 -8.88
C GLU A 713 -46.04 -3.82 -8.25
N LYS A 714 -45.96 -3.90 -6.92
CA LYS A 714 -46.04 -5.16 -6.18
C LYS A 714 -47.44 -5.78 -6.24
N MET A 715 -48.50 -4.97 -6.17
CA MET A 715 -49.88 -5.42 -6.37
C MET A 715 -50.11 -5.91 -7.79
N GLU A 716 -49.60 -5.21 -8.81
CA GLU A 716 -49.69 -5.66 -10.20
C GLU A 716 -48.94 -6.98 -10.43
N LEU A 717 -47.79 -7.19 -9.78
CA LEU A 717 -47.07 -8.47 -9.85
C LEU A 717 -47.86 -9.64 -9.22
N LEU A 718 -48.61 -9.37 -8.15
CA LEU A 718 -49.45 -10.38 -7.50
C LEU A 718 -50.78 -10.61 -8.22
N LEU A 719 -51.38 -9.54 -8.77
CA LEU A 719 -52.75 -9.51 -9.28
C LEU A 719 -52.86 -9.46 -10.82
N GLY A 720 -51.74 -9.31 -11.54
CA GLY A 720 -51.70 -9.06 -12.99
C GLY A 720 -51.32 -10.25 -13.88
N GLY A 721 -51.07 -11.44 -13.31
CA GLY A 721 -50.70 -12.66 -14.06
C GLY A 721 -51.63 -13.86 -13.77
N LYS A 722 -51.16 -15.10 -14.01
CA LYS A 722 -51.85 -16.38 -13.68
C LYS A 722 -52.39 -16.50 -12.23
N GLY A 723 -52.09 -15.54 -11.35
CA GLY A 723 -52.76 -15.35 -10.05
C GLY A 723 -54.22 -14.89 -10.16
N ALA A 724 -54.66 -14.38 -11.32
CA ALA A 724 -56.07 -14.11 -11.58
C ALA A 724 -56.93 -15.38 -11.40
N ASP A 725 -56.44 -16.56 -11.82
CA ASP A 725 -57.17 -17.82 -11.66
C ASP A 725 -57.14 -18.36 -10.21
N ILE A 726 -56.15 -17.97 -9.39
CA ILE A 726 -56.04 -18.38 -7.98
C ILE A 726 -56.87 -17.46 -7.08
N CYS A 727 -56.96 -16.17 -7.42
CA CYS A 727 -57.81 -15.20 -6.71
C CYS A 727 -59.31 -15.33 -7.03
N VAL A 728 -59.69 -16.02 -8.10
CA VAL A 728 -61.11 -16.30 -8.41
C VAL A 728 -61.63 -17.50 -7.60
N GLY A 729 -60.75 -18.41 -7.16
CA GLY A 729 -61.14 -19.60 -6.37
C GLY A 729 -61.26 -19.38 -4.87
N ALA A 730 -60.57 -18.38 -4.31
CA ALA A 730 -60.69 -17.98 -2.91
C ALA A 730 -61.34 -16.61 -2.86
N ASN A 731 -62.54 -16.55 -2.29
CA ASN A 731 -63.31 -15.34 -2.01
C ASN A 731 -62.53 -14.43 -1.03
N MET A 732 -61.45 -13.79 -1.49
CA MET A 732 -60.57 -12.98 -0.66
C MET A 732 -61.28 -11.65 -0.41
N ALA A 733 -61.98 -11.55 0.71
CA ALA A 733 -62.61 -10.31 1.13
C ALA A 733 -61.50 -9.28 1.42
N ILE A 734 -61.49 -8.17 0.68
CA ILE A 734 -60.70 -7.00 1.08
C ILE A 734 -61.23 -6.57 2.44
N THR A 735 -60.37 -6.61 3.46
CA THR A 735 -60.76 -6.19 4.82
C THR A 735 -60.78 -4.68 4.92
N GLU A 736 -61.60 -4.16 5.82
CA GLU A 736 -61.64 -2.73 6.17
C GLU A 736 -60.23 -2.20 6.49
N GLU A 737 -59.47 -2.97 7.28
CA GLU A 737 -58.08 -2.67 7.63
C GLU A 737 -57.14 -2.51 6.43
N THR A 738 -57.34 -3.28 5.35
CA THR A 738 -56.54 -3.13 4.12
C THR A 738 -56.86 -1.79 3.42
N VAL A 739 -58.11 -1.33 3.51
CA VAL A 739 -58.55 -0.04 2.93
C VAL A 739 -58.08 1.13 3.78
N ILE A 740 -58.05 0.98 5.11
CA ILE A 740 -57.46 1.96 6.04
C ILE A 740 -55.97 2.18 5.69
N GLU A 741 -55.18 1.10 5.58
CA GLU A 741 -53.77 1.24 5.21
C GLU A 741 -53.57 1.83 3.81
N ALA A 742 -54.47 1.52 2.86
CA ALA A 742 -54.44 2.12 1.53
C ALA A 742 -54.72 3.63 1.57
N ALA A 743 -55.68 4.05 2.41
CA ALA A 743 -56.00 5.45 2.63
C ALA A 743 -54.86 6.19 3.34
N GLY A 744 -54.12 5.51 4.23
CA GLY A 744 -52.93 6.05 4.91
C GLY A 744 -51.67 6.12 4.04
N ASN A 745 -51.65 5.48 2.86
CA ASN A 745 -50.46 5.45 2.01
C ASN A 745 -50.21 6.82 1.33
N ILE A 746 -49.11 7.46 1.74
CA ILE A 746 -48.71 8.80 1.25
C ILE A 746 -48.17 8.82 -0.18
N TYR A 747 -47.77 7.67 -0.75
CA TYR A 747 -47.11 7.60 -2.05
C TYR A 747 -48.10 7.37 -3.19
N HIS A 748 -49.09 6.49 -3.00
CA HIS A 748 -49.95 5.99 -4.09
C HIS A 748 -51.37 5.63 -3.63
N GLY A 749 -51.84 6.10 -2.47
CA GLY A 749 -53.12 5.73 -1.88
C GLY A 749 -54.32 5.79 -2.82
N GLU A 750 -54.46 6.85 -3.64
CA GLU A 750 -55.56 6.99 -4.62
C GLU A 750 -55.61 5.82 -5.61
N LYS A 751 -54.46 5.51 -6.25
CA LYS A 751 -54.37 4.44 -7.26
C LYS A 751 -54.51 3.06 -6.64
N ILE A 752 -54.02 2.88 -5.41
CA ILE A 752 -54.18 1.63 -4.66
C ILE A 752 -55.67 1.40 -4.39
N ILE A 753 -56.36 2.40 -3.84
CA ILE A 753 -57.80 2.34 -3.56
C ILE A 753 -58.58 2.09 -4.85
N ARG A 754 -58.28 2.80 -5.94
CA ARG A 754 -58.90 2.54 -7.25
C ARG A 754 -58.71 1.09 -7.69
N ASN A 755 -57.49 0.54 -7.59
CA ASN A 755 -57.20 -0.85 -7.98
C ASN A 755 -57.92 -1.88 -7.09
N LEU A 756 -58.02 -1.62 -5.79
CA LEU A 756 -58.74 -2.47 -4.84
C LEU A 756 -60.26 -2.46 -5.12
N LEU A 757 -60.83 -1.27 -5.35
CA LEU A 757 -62.27 -1.07 -5.56
C LEU A 757 -62.75 -1.51 -6.96
N THR A 758 -61.93 -1.39 -8.00
CA THR A 758 -62.32 -1.77 -9.38
C THR A 758 -62.32 -3.29 -9.61
N ARG A 759 -61.52 -4.06 -8.86
CA ARG A 759 -61.31 -5.49 -9.09
C ARG A 759 -62.34 -6.40 -8.41
N GLN A 760 -62.96 -5.95 -7.33
CA GLN A 760 -64.11 -6.65 -6.72
C GLN A 760 -65.31 -5.71 -6.73
N GLY A 761 -66.38 -6.09 -7.42
CA GLY A 761 -67.69 -5.42 -7.33
C GLY A 761 -68.37 -5.57 -5.97
N ALA A 762 -67.61 -5.63 -4.87
CA ALA A 762 -68.07 -5.80 -3.52
C ALA A 762 -68.52 -4.45 -2.93
N SER A 763 -69.64 -4.48 -2.23
CA SER A 763 -70.15 -3.37 -1.41
C SER A 763 -69.27 -3.23 -0.17
N ILE A 764 -68.10 -2.58 -0.30
CA ILE A 764 -67.32 -2.17 0.86
C ILE A 764 -68.08 -1.03 1.53
N VAL A 765 -68.41 -1.22 2.82
CA VAL A 765 -68.94 -0.16 3.66
C VAL A 765 -67.77 0.76 3.98
N ILE A 766 -67.87 2.03 3.59
CA ILE A 766 -66.86 3.02 3.94
C ILE A 766 -67.19 3.48 5.36
N THR A 767 -66.37 3.04 6.30
CA THR A 767 -66.50 3.34 7.72
C THR A 767 -65.88 4.69 8.06
N GLU A 768 -66.21 5.17 9.25
CA GLU A 768 -65.65 6.39 9.83
C GLU A 768 -64.11 6.36 9.85
N GLU A 769 -63.51 5.22 10.22
CA GLU A 769 -62.04 5.09 10.34
C GLU A 769 -61.31 5.21 9.00
N ILE A 770 -61.89 4.68 7.91
CA ILE A 770 -61.36 4.87 6.54
C ILE A 770 -61.40 6.35 6.16
N MET A 771 -62.49 7.05 6.47
CA MET A 771 -62.64 8.47 6.14
C MET A 771 -61.69 9.35 6.95
N ILE A 772 -61.54 9.10 8.26
CA ILE A 772 -60.58 9.81 9.12
C ILE A 772 -59.15 9.60 8.62
N THR A 773 -58.80 8.36 8.25
CA THR A 773 -57.46 8.04 7.73
C THR A 773 -57.20 8.72 6.39
N ALA A 774 -58.19 8.78 5.50
CA ALA A 774 -58.08 9.50 4.23
C ALA A 774 -57.93 11.02 4.42
N VAL A 775 -58.67 11.60 5.35
CA VAL A 775 -58.55 13.03 5.73
C VAL A 775 -57.15 13.32 6.30
N ALA A 776 -56.65 12.46 7.19
CA ALA A 776 -55.31 12.61 7.77
C ALA A 776 -54.15 12.43 6.75
N ASN A 777 -54.43 11.97 5.53
CA ASN A 777 -53.42 11.82 4.49
C ASN A 777 -53.13 13.17 3.81
N ILE A 778 -52.10 13.84 4.32
CA ILE A 778 -51.64 15.16 3.86
C ILE A 778 -51.23 15.23 2.37
N HIS A 779 -50.97 14.10 1.72
CA HIS A 779 -50.42 14.07 0.36
C HIS A 779 -51.49 13.74 -0.70
N GLN A 780 -52.44 12.85 -0.40
CA GLN A 780 -53.42 12.34 -1.37
C GLN A 780 -54.86 12.33 -0.84
N GLY A 781 -55.13 12.92 0.33
CA GLY A 781 -56.46 12.89 0.95
C GLY A 781 -57.58 13.33 0.02
N ASP A 782 -57.43 14.44 -0.73
CA ASP A 782 -58.49 14.96 -1.62
C ASP A 782 -58.81 13.96 -2.74
N THR A 783 -57.77 13.42 -3.37
CA THR A 783 -57.90 12.43 -4.44
C THR A 783 -58.47 11.11 -3.94
N ILE A 784 -58.08 10.67 -2.74
CA ILE A 784 -58.58 9.45 -2.10
C ILE A 784 -60.07 9.61 -1.78
N ILE A 785 -60.45 10.71 -1.14
CA ILE A 785 -61.84 11.02 -0.79
C ILE A 785 -62.70 11.09 -2.05
N ARG A 786 -62.25 11.78 -3.11
CA ARG A 786 -62.96 11.82 -4.40
C ARG A 786 -63.14 10.44 -5.02
N GLU A 787 -62.13 9.58 -4.97
CA GLU A 787 -62.21 8.21 -5.50
C GLU A 787 -63.18 7.35 -4.68
N LEU A 788 -63.17 7.47 -3.34
CA LEU A 788 -64.13 6.83 -2.45
C LEU A 788 -65.58 7.24 -2.77
N PHE A 789 -65.82 8.53 -3.04
CA PHE A 789 -67.14 9.04 -3.44
C PHE A 789 -67.54 8.72 -4.88
N ALA A 790 -66.58 8.50 -5.79
CA ALA A 790 -66.86 8.20 -7.20
C ALA A 790 -67.48 6.80 -7.41
N GLN A 791 -67.30 5.89 -6.44
CA GLN A 791 -67.82 4.52 -6.52
C GLN A 791 -69.30 4.47 -6.12
N GLN A 792 -70.18 4.37 -7.12
CA GLN A 792 -71.66 4.43 -6.98
C GLN A 792 -72.31 3.36 -6.07
N LYS A 793 -71.55 2.36 -5.60
CA LYS A 793 -72.05 1.26 -4.77
C LYS A 793 -71.58 1.31 -3.30
N ALA A 794 -70.78 2.29 -2.90
CA ALA A 794 -70.29 2.37 -1.53
C ALA A 794 -71.31 3.06 -0.61
N ASN A 795 -71.65 2.41 0.51
CA ASN A 795 -72.42 3.04 1.58
C ASN A 795 -71.44 3.82 2.47
N ILE A 796 -71.42 5.14 2.32
CA ILE A 796 -70.51 6.03 3.05
C ILE A 796 -71.25 6.54 4.28
N VAL A 797 -70.73 6.21 5.46
CA VAL A 797 -71.23 6.74 6.73
C VAL A 797 -70.44 8.01 7.04
N ILE A 798 -71.11 9.17 7.03
CA ILE A 798 -70.53 10.43 7.50
C ILE A 798 -71.04 10.63 8.93
N THR A 799 -70.13 10.49 9.89
CA THR A 799 -70.38 10.77 11.31
C THR A 799 -69.90 12.17 11.69
N GLU A 800 -70.27 12.64 12.89
CA GLU A 800 -69.84 13.94 13.41
C GLU A 800 -68.30 13.99 13.54
N GLU A 801 -67.69 12.85 13.87
CA GLU A 801 -66.26 12.66 14.04
C GLU A 801 -65.49 12.81 12.72
N VAL A 802 -66.04 12.33 11.59
CA VAL A 802 -65.43 12.58 10.25
C VAL A 802 -65.44 14.07 9.93
N VAL A 803 -66.52 14.77 10.27
CA VAL A 803 -66.65 16.22 10.05
C VAL A 803 -65.66 16.98 10.94
N ILE A 804 -65.55 16.61 12.22
CA ILE A 804 -64.58 17.19 13.15
C ILE A 804 -63.15 16.94 12.68
N ALA A 805 -62.79 15.71 12.30
CA ALA A 805 -61.45 15.38 11.79
C ALA A 805 -61.09 16.20 10.55
N THR A 806 -62.08 16.46 9.68
CA THR A 806 -61.91 17.30 8.49
C THR A 806 -61.65 18.76 8.87
N ILE A 807 -62.36 19.26 9.88
CA ILE A 807 -62.23 20.64 10.36
C ILE A 807 -60.89 20.85 11.08
N GLU A 808 -60.43 19.86 11.85
CA GLU A 808 -59.14 19.91 12.55
C GLU A 808 -57.94 19.82 11.58
N ASP A 809 -58.12 19.40 10.31
CA ASP A 809 -57.06 19.52 9.28
C ASP A 809 -56.96 20.95 8.75
N ILE A 810 -55.99 21.68 9.30
CA ILE A 810 -55.70 23.09 9.03
C ILE A 810 -55.34 23.36 7.56
N PHE A 811 -54.77 22.38 6.84
CA PHE A 811 -54.18 22.59 5.52
C PHE A 811 -55.14 22.22 4.37
N HIS A 812 -55.96 21.19 4.55
CA HIS A 812 -56.83 20.64 3.50
C HIS A 812 -58.32 20.64 3.87
N GLY A 813 -58.66 20.92 5.13
CA GLY A 813 -60.03 20.93 5.66
C GLY A 813 -61.07 21.68 4.82
N PRO A 814 -60.81 22.91 4.31
CA PRO A 814 -61.78 23.61 3.46
C PRO A 814 -62.13 22.85 2.17
N ARG A 815 -61.16 22.20 1.53
CA ARG A 815 -61.40 21.41 0.31
C ARG A 815 -62.16 20.13 0.61
N PHE A 816 -61.86 19.49 1.74
CA PHE A 816 -62.56 18.28 2.15
C PHE A 816 -64.01 18.57 2.55
N ILE A 817 -64.27 19.67 3.28
CA ILE A 817 -65.62 20.11 3.63
C ILE A 817 -66.43 20.44 2.37
N GLU A 818 -65.82 21.10 1.38
CA GLU A 818 -66.45 21.33 0.06
C GLU A 818 -66.90 20.01 -0.60
N VAL A 819 -66.04 18.99 -0.62
CA VAL A 819 -66.37 17.66 -1.21
C VAL A 819 -67.45 16.93 -0.41
N LEU A 820 -67.40 16.99 0.93
CA LEU A 820 -68.43 16.38 1.80
C LEU A 820 -69.80 17.05 1.60
N LEU A 821 -69.83 18.38 1.51
CA LEU A 821 -71.04 19.16 1.23
C LEU A 821 -71.59 18.88 -0.17
N GLU A 822 -70.74 18.80 -1.21
CA GLU A 822 -71.15 18.51 -2.58
C GLU A 822 -71.79 17.11 -2.71
N LYS A 823 -71.21 16.08 -2.08
CA LYS A 823 -71.62 14.68 -2.30
C LYS A 823 -72.69 14.18 -1.33
N ARG A 824 -72.70 14.67 -0.09
CA ARG A 824 -73.58 14.18 1.00
C ARG A 824 -73.98 15.29 1.97
N GLY A 825 -74.06 16.53 1.48
CA GLY A 825 -74.30 17.71 2.30
C GLY A 825 -75.51 17.62 3.21
N THR A 826 -76.60 16.93 2.86
CA THR A 826 -77.84 16.81 3.66
C THR A 826 -77.71 16.00 4.96
N TYR A 827 -76.63 15.24 5.14
CA TYR A 827 -76.40 14.38 6.31
C TYR A 827 -75.51 15.01 7.38
N ILE A 828 -74.94 16.19 7.10
CA ILE A 828 -73.99 16.89 8.00
C ILE A 828 -74.77 17.81 8.95
N ASN A 829 -74.94 17.44 10.21
CA ASN A 829 -75.57 18.34 11.18
C ASN A 829 -74.51 19.24 11.83
N ILE A 830 -74.79 20.55 11.90
CA ILE A 830 -73.95 21.50 12.63
C ILE A 830 -74.34 21.39 14.12
N THR A 831 -73.52 20.70 14.91
CA THR A 831 -73.69 20.51 16.36
C THR A 831 -72.78 21.45 17.15
N PRO A 832 -72.98 21.60 18.48
CA PRO A 832 -72.03 22.34 19.32
C PRO A 832 -70.61 21.75 19.27
N GLY A 833 -70.47 20.43 19.05
CA GLY A 833 -69.19 19.74 18.88
C GLY A 833 -68.45 20.20 17.62
N VAL A 834 -69.15 20.24 16.48
CA VAL A 834 -68.63 20.77 15.21
C VAL A 834 -68.20 22.23 15.35
N MET A 835 -69.02 23.07 16.00
CA MET A 835 -68.71 24.49 16.22
C MET A 835 -67.46 24.70 17.08
N LYS A 836 -67.28 23.86 18.11
CA LYS A 836 -66.09 23.88 18.95
C LYS A 836 -64.83 23.45 18.18
N ALA A 837 -64.96 22.44 17.31
CA ALA A 837 -63.86 22.01 16.45
C ALA A 837 -63.44 23.10 15.45
N VAL A 838 -64.41 23.82 14.87
CA VAL A 838 -64.11 24.96 13.98
C VAL A 838 -63.34 26.05 14.72
N SER A 839 -63.77 26.39 15.94
CA SER A 839 -63.07 27.40 16.76
C SER A 839 -61.64 26.99 17.07
N LYS A 840 -61.43 25.75 17.52
CA LYS A 840 -60.11 25.22 17.84
C LYS A 840 -59.17 25.18 16.62
N SER A 841 -59.66 24.71 15.48
CA SER A 841 -58.90 24.72 14.22
C SER A 841 -58.49 26.13 13.81
N GLN A 842 -59.35 27.12 14.07
CA GLN A 842 -59.07 28.53 13.81
C GLN A 842 -57.98 29.10 14.75
N GLU A 843 -58.02 28.77 16.04
CA GLU A 843 -56.95 29.13 16.99
C GLU A 843 -55.61 28.50 16.59
N ASP A 844 -55.62 27.21 16.22
CA ASP A 844 -54.43 26.48 15.79
C ASP A 844 -53.84 27.09 14.49
N LEU A 845 -54.67 27.46 13.51
CA LEU A 845 -54.26 28.15 12.27
C LEU A 845 -53.69 29.56 12.55
N ALA A 846 -54.33 30.33 13.44
CA ALA A 846 -53.89 31.68 13.82
C ALA A 846 -52.51 31.65 14.51
N SER A 847 -52.24 30.62 15.31
CA SER A 847 -50.93 30.40 15.94
C SER A 847 -49.84 30.10 14.89
N PHE A 848 -50.17 29.40 13.81
CA PHE A 848 -49.23 28.98 12.77
C PHE A 848 -48.89 30.11 11.78
N LEU A 849 -49.83 31.04 11.53
CA LEU A 849 -49.70 32.11 10.52
C LEU A 849 -49.23 33.47 11.08
N HIS A 850 -48.74 33.54 12.32
CA HIS A 850 -48.20 34.75 12.96
C HIS A 850 -49.06 36.01 12.74
N GLY A 851 -50.36 35.92 13.02
CA GLY A 851 -51.24 37.10 13.11
C GLY A 851 -51.76 37.68 11.78
N SER A 852 -51.81 36.88 10.71
CA SER A 852 -52.66 37.20 9.55
C SER A 852 -54.05 36.61 9.75
N GLU A 853 -55.12 37.37 9.46
CA GLU A 853 -56.51 36.94 9.67
C GLU A 853 -56.75 35.57 9.01
N PRO A 854 -57.13 34.52 9.78
CA PRO A 854 -57.48 33.24 9.19
C PRO A 854 -58.76 33.43 8.37
N HIS A 855 -58.68 33.28 7.05
CA HIS A 855 -59.86 33.28 6.19
C HIS A 855 -60.79 32.11 6.58
N ASN A 856 -62.03 32.44 6.96
CA ASN A 856 -63.08 31.56 7.47
C ASN A 856 -63.70 30.63 6.44
N ALA A 857 -62.92 30.08 5.53
CA ALA A 857 -63.41 29.30 4.41
C ALA A 857 -64.28 28.12 4.87
N VAL A 858 -63.87 27.38 5.90
CA VAL A 858 -64.62 26.20 6.41
C VAL A 858 -65.95 26.60 7.05
N MET A 859 -65.93 27.62 7.92
CA MET A 859 -67.13 28.07 8.62
C MET A 859 -68.14 28.68 7.66
N MET A 860 -67.68 29.56 6.75
CA MET A 860 -68.53 30.15 5.72
C MET A 860 -69.12 29.08 4.80
N GLN A 861 -68.34 28.09 4.38
CA GLN A 861 -68.86 26.97 3.58
C GLN A 861 -69.94 26.15 4.32
N LEU A 862 -69.76 25.87 5.61
CA LEU A 862 -70.76 25.15 6.42
C LEU A 862 -72.03 25.97 6.61
N LEU A 863 -71.91 27.26 6.92
CA LEU A 863 -73.04 28.15 7.17
C LEU A 863 -73.79 28.55 5.89
N GLU A 864 -73.10 28.79 4.78
CA GLU A 864 -73.72 29.09 3.49
C GLU A 864 -74.57 27.91 2.99
N ASN A 865 -74.06 26.68 3.15
CA ASN A 865 -74.71 25.48 2.63
C ASN A 865 -75.70 24.83 3.61
N ARG A 866 -75.43 24.85 4.93
CA ARG A 866 -76.26 24.18 5.96
C ARG A 866 -76.72 25.08 7.10
N GLY A 867 -76.40 26.38 7.10
CA GLY A 867 -76.81 27.32 8.14
C GLY A 867 -78.33 27.46 8.31
N ALA A 868 -79.13 27.17 7.27
CA ALA A 868 -80.59 27.16 7.34
C ALA A 868 -81.20 25.94 8.07
N ASP A 869 -80.41 24.86 8.25
CA ASP A 869 -80.82 23.64 8.97
C ASP A 869 -80.23 23.57 10.39
N MET A 870 -79.42 24.56 10.77
CA MET A 870 -78.73 24.62 12.06
C MET A 870 -79.65 25.05 13.21
N ASP A 871 -79.83 24.20 14.21
CA ASP A 871 -80.51 24.59 15.45
C ASP A 871 -79.56 25.41 16.33
N VAL A 872 -79.64 26.74 16.24
CA VAL A 872 -78.77 27.65 17.00
C VAL A 872 -79.15 27.58 18.48
N THR A 873 -78.30 26.92 19.26
CA THR A 873 -78.49 26.78 20.72
C THR A 873 -77.73 27.87 21.48
N GLU A 874 -78.13 28.13 22.73
CA GLU A 874 -77.46 29.11 23.60
C GLU A 874 -75.99 28.70 23.84
N GLU A 875 -75.70 27.39 23.81
CA GLU A 875 -74.36 26.84 23.88
C GLU A 875 -73.50 27.17 22.65
N MET A 876 -74.07 27.12 21.43
CA MET A 876 -73.36 27.54 20.22
C MET A 876 -73.04 29.04 20.26
N VAL A 877 -74.00 29.87 20.68
CA VAL A 877 -73.78 31.32 20.85
C VAL A 877 -72.68 31.57 21.89
N ARG A 878 -72.67 30.82 22.99
CA ARG A 878 -71.63 30.91 24.02
C ARG A 878 -70.23 30.52 23.53
N ILE A 879 -70.11 29.47 22.71
CA ILE A 879 -68.83 29.08 22.08
C ILE A 879 -68.34 30.22 21.20
N ILE A 880 -69.19 30.71 20.30
CA ILE A 880 -68.92 31.83 19.41
C ILE A 880 -68.48 33.09 20.18
N THR A 881 -69.20 33.44 21.25
CA THR A 881 -68.94 34.66 22.03
C THR A 881 -67.81 34.49 23.04
N ASN A 882 -67.22 33.31 23.28
CA ASN A 882 -66.08 33.21 24.19
C ASN A 882 -64.74 33.22 23.46
N GLU A 883 -64.68 32.67 22.26
CA GLU A 883 -63.44 32.47 21.50
C GLU A 883 -63.03 33.79 20.81
N MET A 884 -61.76 34.19 20.90
CA MET A 884 -61.34 35.60 20.66
C MET A 884 -61.50 36.08 19.21
N ASP A 885 -61.54 35.18 18.23
CA ASP A 885 -61.49 35.53 16.80
C ASP A 885 -62.68 34.99 15.97
N PHE A 886 -63.85 34.77 16.58
CA PHE A 886 -65.02 34.34 15.80
C PHE A 886 -65.53 35.47 14.86
N PRO A 887 -65.76 35.22 13.57
CA PRO A 887 -66.05 36.27 12.59
C PRO A 887 -67.49 36.76 12.72
N LYS A 888 -67.65 38.08 12.83
CA LYS A 888 -68.95 38.76 12.96
C LYS A 888 -69.91 38.42 11.80
N GLU A 889 -69.36 38.28 10.60
CA GLU A 889 -70.07 37.91 9.37
C GLU A 889 -70.70 36.51 9.43
N SER A 890 -70.05 35.54 10.10
CA SER A 890 -70.55 34.18 10.27
C SER A 890 -71.76 34.11 11.22
N LEU A 891 -71.75 34.93 12.28
CA LEU A 891 -72.90 35.10 13.18
C LEU A 891 -74.08 35.75 12.45
N ALA A 892 -73.82 36.83 11.72
CA ALA A 892 -74.83 37.52 10.94
C ALA A 892 -75.46 36.60 9.89
N LEU A 893 -74.64 35.84 9.14
CA LEU A 893 -75.11 34.86 8.16
C LEU A 893 -75.92 33.74 8.81
N SER A 894 -75.53 33.25 9.99
CA SER A 894 -76.28 32.22 10.73
C SER A 894 -77.67 32.71 11.13
N VAL A 895 -77.76 33.95 11.62
CA VAL A 895 -79.02 34.59 12.01
C VAL A 895 -79.89 34.89 10.80
N GLU A 896 -79.29 35.36 9.70
CA GLU A 896 -79.98 35.61 8.43
C GLU A 896 -80.55 34.31 7.83
N LYS A 897 -79.76 33.23 7.79
CA LYS A 897 -80.16 31.94 7.20
C LYS A 897 -81.23 31.21 8.02
N GLN A 898 -81.21 31.32 9.35
CA GLN A 898 -82.28 30.79 10.21
C GLN A 898 -83.55 31.65 10.17
N GLY A 899 -83.40 32.97 10.01
CA GLY A 899 -84.51 33.92 9.94
C GLY A 899 -85.47 33.77 11.12
N GLU A 900 -86.76 33.55 10.82
CA GLU A 900 -87.83 33.44 11.81
C GLU A 900 -87.82 32.14 12.65
N LYS A 901 -87.00 31.14 12.29
CA LYS A 901 -86.90 29.87 13.04
C LYS A 901 -86.00 29.97 14.27
N LEU A 902 -85.21 31.04 14.37
CA LEU A 902 -84.25 31.22 15.44
C LEU A 902 -84.96 31.51 16.77
N ARG A 903 -84.85 30.60 17.73
CA ARG A 903 -85.34 30.81 19.10
C ARG A 903 -84.33 31.63 19.92
N VAL A 904 -84.42 32.95 19.77
CA VAL A 904 -83.54 33.89 20.49
C VAL A 904 -83.91 33.93 21.99
N THR A 905 -82.95 33.63 22.88
CA THR A 905 -83.11 33.83 24.33
C THR A 905 -82.49 35.16 24.77
N GLU A 906 -82.96 35.71 25.89
CA GLU A 906 -82.38 36.93 26.48
C GLU A 906 -80.90 36.73 26.87
N GLY A 907 -80.52 35.49 27.22
CA GLY A 907 -79.13 35.10 27.44
C GLY A 907 -78.25 35.21 26.20
N MET A 908 -78.74 34.78 25.03
CA MET A 908 -78.02 34.94 23.76
C MET A 908 -77.80 36.41 23.39
N VAL A 909 -78.83 37.26 23.54
CA VAL A 909 -78.74 38.69 23.22
C VAL A 909 -77.72 39.36 24.13
N ARG A 910 -77.75 39.09 25.43
CA ARG A 910 -76.78 39.67 26.37
C ARG A 910 -75.34 39.27 26.04
N MET A 911 -75.09 38.00 25.70
CA MET A 911 -73.75 37.54 25.32
C MET A 911 -73.22 38.23 24.06
N ILE A 912 -74.09 38.49 23.07
CA ILE A 912 -73.72 39.20 21.84
C ILE A 912 -73.54 40.71 22.10
N GLU A 913 -74.41 41.34 22.90
CA GLU A 913 -74.29 42.75 23.29
C GLU A 913 -72.98 43.06 24.02
N GLU A 914 -72.56 42.16 24.92
CA GLU A 914 -71.33 42.32 25.69
C GLU A 914 -70.07 42.24 24.82
N LYS A 915 -70.06 41.36 23.80
CA LYS A 915 -68.86 41.13 22.99
C LYS A 915 -68.83 41.90 21.66
N PHE A 916 -69.98 42.17 21.04
CA PHE A 916 -70.09 42.83 19.73
C PHE A 916 -71.04 44.04 19.79
N PRO A 917 -70.73 45.08 20.58
CA PRO A 917 -71.63 46.22 20.79
C PRO A 917 -71.84 47.07 19.52
N GLU A 918 -70.96 46.97 18.52
CA GLU A 918 -71.07 47.67 17.24
C GLU A 918 -72.11 47.06 16.26
N GLU A 919 -72.58 45.84 16.48
CA GLU A 919 -73.52 45.10 15.60
C GLU A 919 -74.99 45.46 15.90
N ILE A 920 -75.32 46.75 15.80
CA ILE A 920 -76.65 47.28 16.15
C ILE A 920 -77.76 46.61 15.31
N ALA A 921 -77.51 46.32 14.03
CA ALA A 921 -78.51 45.71 13.14
C ALA A 921 -78.82 44.24 13.50
N LEU A 922 -77.81 43.45 13.87
CA LEU A 922 -77.99 42.07 14.34
C LEU A 922 -78.75 42.04 15.68
N LEU A 923 -78.34 42.91 16.61
CA LEU A 923 -78.97 43.06 17.91
C LEU A 923 -80.41 43.55 17.81
N GLU A 924 -80.71 44.48 16.90
CA GLU A 924 -82.08 44.89 16.60
C GLU A 924 -82.90 43.74 16.02
N THR A 925 -82.35 42.96 15.09
CA THR A 925 -83.04 41.79 14.51
C THR A 925 -83.34 40.73 15.57
N MET A 926 -82.39 40.44 16.47
CA MET A 926 -82.57 39.49 17.57
C MET A 926 -83.54 40.02 18.64
N LYS A 927 -83.45 41.29 19.01
CA LYS A 927 -84.38 41.95 19.95
C LYS A 927 -85.78 42.04 19.37
N ASP A 928 -85.93 42.28 18.08
CA ASP A 928 -87.23 42.26 17.41
C ASP A 928 -87.82 40.86 17.37
N ASN A 929 -87.01 39.82 17.18
CA ASN A 929 -87.45 38.43 17.37
C ASN A 929 -87.94 38.17 18.80
N ILE A 930 -87.18 38.59 19.84
CA ILE A 930 -87.65 38.50 21.23
C ILE A 930 -88.96 39.28 21.42
N ARG A 931 -89.02 40.53 20.94
CA ARG A 931 -90.18 41.41 21.06
C ARG A 931 -91.40 40.84 20.35
N ARG A 932 -91.26 40.19 19.19
CA ARG A 932 -92.37 39.53 18.50
C ARG A 932 -92.87 38.31 19.26
N TYR A 933 -91.96 37.49 19.82
CA TYR A 933 -92.35 36.38 20.68
C TYR A 933 -92.96 36.82 22.03
N SER A 934 -92.53 37.95 22.58
CA SER A 934 -93.08 38.52 23.84
C SER A 934 -94.34 39.38 23.63
N SER A 935 -94.47 40.08 22.50
CA SER A 935 -95.69 40.83 22.11
C SER A 935 -96.80 39.93 21.53
N GLY A 936 -96.49 38.71 21.12
CA GLY A 936 -97.47 37.65 20.89
C GLY A 936 -98.20 37.17 22.15
N SER A 937 -97.86 37.67 23.35
CA SER A 937 -98.48 37.27 24.63
C SER A 937 -99.38 38.32 25.28
N THR A 938 -99.56 39.51 24.69
CA THR A 938 -100.45 40.56 25.24
C THR A 938 -101.39 41.11 24.17
N GLY A 939 -102.37 40.29 23.76
CA GLY A 939 -103.37 40.66 22.75
C GLY A 939 -104.49 39.65 22.51
N SER A 940 -105.09 39.03 23.55
CA SER A 940 -106.46 38.50 23.50
C SER A 940 -107.05 38.26 24.91
N ALA A 941 -107.90 39.18 25.37
CA ALA A 941 -109.01 39.05 26.34
C ALA A 941 -109.51 40.51 26.57
N GLY A 942 -110.55 41.05 25.94
CA GLY A 942 -111.95 40.61 25.83
C GLY A 942 -112.26 39.18 25.43
#